data_AF-A0A418XS22-F1
#
_entry.id   AF-A0A418XS22-F1
#
_cell.length_a   1.000
_cell.length_b   1.000
_cell.length_c   1.000
_cell.angle_alpha   90.00
_cell.angle_beta   90.00
_cell.angle_gamma   90.00
#
_symmetry.space_group_name_H-M   'P 1'
#
loop_
_entity.id
_entity.type
_entity.pdbx_description
1 polymer ?
#
loop_
_entity_poly.entity_id
_entity_poly.type
_entity_poly.pdbx_seq_one_letter_code
_entity_poly.pdbx_strand_id
1 'polypeptide(L)'
;MLCFALWLPAAGEAAAQEQVIKVGVYANPPELFIDDNRQADGILVDLLREVARAEKWQLEFVPCEFEACLKAAESGAIDLLPNVAWSEERARVLDFHQTPALRSWSQVYRHPGTAVVSVADLQDKKVAIMAGSIQQGYFAEFERNFGIRPQLVPVVSIEEGFRLVEQRRADAAVASNYAGDLLAARHGLLETPIAFQPVRLFYATGRNRHAAELAAIDRHLQAWQDQPGSAYFKTLEKWQRRSALSQTPEYLWWVAGVMVAVLIAALVFAFWLRAEVERKTGALRDSERRLSTILDSVESLIYIKDANYRYQYVNRAVCKFYGRDAAFIIGKDDFELFSPDVAASVRARDERVIETGERLVGEEVQSPTRRDLPTFLSTRVPLAREDGSIYGLCGVATDISDRKSAEESTRVAATVFQSQEGMFVTGPDRLVLDANDAFTSMSGYSSEELTGQTPLQMSLKPGGDDLREAMWAVVDKRGKWQGEVWTRRKSGEEYPAWLTVTAVRDESGTISNYVCTQADITQQKMAQEEIMQLAYYDPLTSLPNRRLLLERLQHSISMHNRSKQAVALLFLDLDNFKDLNDTRGHEVGDQLLKQVAQRILSCTREGDTVARLGGDEFVILLENIGGSEQEAADNAAAIGWKIIDKVGEPYDIGGASHHTSCSIGAALRCEQGVDIDDLMKRGDLAMYEAKRDGRNTLRFFHHHMESDVTYRIALEGELRESLVQSQFMLHYQPQVDGRGCILGAEALLRWNHVKRGVVGPAVFVPIAESSGLIIPLGNWVLRSACVQLADWADSPALAHLTLAVNVSALQFRLPDFVAEMLAVMKETGADPHRLKLELTETLLIDNVEDTIDKMLQLKEHGIGFSLDDFGTGYSSLSYLKRLPLDQLKIDRSFVRDVLSDPNDASIARSIVALGQALGLGIIAEGVETESQRAFLAELGCDCCQGYLFGRPMDVNMLERMIASAPAPA
;
A
#
# COMPACT_ATOMS: atom_id res chain seq x y z
N MET A 1 -23.39 -39.18 -75.37
CA MET A 1 -23.76 -39.70 -74.04
C MET A 1 -24.18 -38.52 -73.19
N LEU A 2 -25.47 -38.45 -72.83
CA LEU A 2 -26.04 -37.44 -71.93
C LEU A 2 -25.43 -37.56 -70.52
N CYS A 3 -25.21 -36.43 -69.84
CA CYS A 3 -25.89 -36.13 -68.57
C CYS A 3 -25.61 -34.69 -68.09
N PHE A 4 -26.69 -33.90 -68.15
CA PHE A 4 -27.14 -32.80 -67.30
C PHE A 4 -26.15 -32.09 -66.34
N ALA A 5 -25.99 -30.80 -66.62
CA ALA A 5 -25.56 -29.77 -65.67
C ALA A 5 -26.73 -29.34 -64.77
N LEU A 6 -26.46 -29.15 -63.48
CA LEU A 6 -27.34 -28.48 -62.51
C LEU A 6 -26.66 -27.20 -62.03
N TRP A 7 -27.27 -26.09 -62.39
CA TRP A 7 -27.09 -24.73 -61.86
C TRP A 7 -27.61 -24.66 -60.41
N LEU A 8 -26.91 -23.93 -59.53
CA LEU A 8 -27.51 -23.05 -58.52
C LEU A 8 -26.47 -22.00 -58.06
N PRO A 9 -26.90 -20.77 -57.72
CA PRO A 9 -26.14 -19.54 -57.92
C PRO A 9 -25.35 -19.07 -56.69
N ALA A 10 -24.32 -18.27 -56.98
CA ALA A 10 -23.64 -17.40 -56.03
C ALA A 10 -24.63 -16.43 -55.38
N ALA A 11 -24.72 -16.49 -54.05
CA ALA A 11 -25.45 -15.52 -53.23
C ALA A 11 -24.45 -14.59 -52.54
N GLY A 12 -24.46 -13.33 -52.96
CA GLY A 12 -24.23 -12.12 -52.16
C GLY A 12 -22.97 -12.03 -51.31
N GLU A 13 -21.93 -11.38 -51.84
CA GLU A 13 -21.13 -10.47 -51.01
C GLU A 13 -22.05 -9.32 -50.56
N ALA A 14 -22.55 -9.38 -49.34
CA ALA A 14 -23.18 -8.24 -48.70
C ALA A 14 -22.11 -7.20 -48.41
N ALA A 15 -22.29 -6.00 -48.97
CA ALA A 15 -21.49 -4.82 -48.64
C ALA A 15 -21.57 -4.57 -47.13
N ALA A 16 -20.46 -4.73 -46.42
CA ALA A 16 -20.35 -4.38 -45.01
C ALA A 16 -20.51 -2.86 -44.88
N GLN A 17 -21.67 -2.43 -44.38
CA GLN A 17 -21.95 -1.04 -44.06
C GLN A 17 -21.03 -0.63 -42.89
N GLU A 18 -20.20 0.40 -43.06
CA GLU A 18 -19.33 0.90 -41.98
C GLU A 18 -20.22 1.39 -40.82
N GLN A 19 -20.13 0.70 -39.69
CA GLN A 19 -20.93 1.00 -38.51
C GLN A 19 -20.30 2.16 -37.73
N VAL A 20 -21.05 3.27 -37.58
CA VAL A 20 -20.64 4.42 -36.75
C VAL A 20 -21.05 4.16 -35.30
N ILE A 21 -20.11 4.27 -34.36
CA ILE A 21 -20.32 4.09 -32.92
C ILE A 21 -20.04 5.41 -32.21
N LYS A 22 -21.04 5.92 -31.49
CA LYS A 22 -20.90 7.12 -30.65
C LYS A 22 -20.29 6.75 -29.31
N VAL A 23 -19.16 7.36 -28.98
CA VAL A 23 -18.35 7.04 -27.80
C VAL A 23 -18.28 8.24 -26.87
N GLY A 24 -18.73 8.09 -25.62
CA GLY A 24 -18.65 9.15 -24.62
C GLY A 24 -17.21 9.39 -24.14
N VAL A 25 -16.80 10.64 -24.02
CA VAL A 25 -15.46 11.00 -23.51
C VAL A 25 -15.59 12.13 -22.49
N TYR A 26 -14.96 11.96 -21.33
CA TYR A 26 -14.90 12.94 -20.26
C TYR A 26 -13.44 13.14 -19.80
N ALA A 27 -13.17 14.18 -19.03
CA ALA A 27 -11.81 14.55 -18.63
C ALA A 27 -11.29 13.68 -17.48
N ASN A 28 -10.55 12.61 -17.81
CA ASN A 28 -9.87 11.77 -16.84
C ASN A 28 -8.52 11.23 -17.38
N PRO A 29 -7.52 12.11 -17.58
CA PRO A 29 -6.22 11.73 -18.13
C PRO A 29 -5.41 10.87 -17.14
N PRO A 30 -4.60 9.90 -17.61
CA PRO A 30 -4.40 9.49 -19.00
C PRO A 30 -5.38 8.40 -19.47
N GLU A 31 -6.38 8.02 -18.68
CA GLU A 31 -7.30 6.91 -18.99
C GLU A 31 -8.19 7.23 -20.20
N LEU A 32 -8.77 8.43 -20.24
CA LEU A 32 -9.48 9.03 -21.37
C LEU A 32 -9.64 10.55 -21.16
N PHE A 33 -9.49 11.34 -22.22
CA PHE A 33 -9.71 12.78 -22.19
C PHE A 33 -9.81 13.32 -23.61
N ILE A 34 -10.11 14.63 -23.74
CA ILE A 34 -9.98 15.36 -24.99
C ILE A 34 -8.67 16.16 -24.92
N ASP A 35 -7.79 15.97 -25.89
CA ASP A 35 -6.50 16.66 -25.98
C ASP A 35 -6.65 18.12 -26.46
N ASP A 36 -5.53 18.86 -26.46
CA ASP A 36 -5.48 20.27 -26.89
C ASP A 36 -5.90 20.46 -28.36
N ASN A 37 -5.81 19.42 -29.18
CA ASN A 37 -6.25 19.42 -30.58
C ASN A 37 -7.74 19.08 -30.74
N ARG A 38 -8.49 19.00 -29.64
CA ARG A 38 -9.90 18.60 -29.58
C ARG A 38 -10.17 17.18 -30.09
N GLN A 39 -9.19 16.29 -29.96
CA GLN A 39 -9.35 14.87 -30.27
C GLN A 39 -9.42 14.05 -28.99
N ALA A 40 -10.21 12.98 -29.00
CA ALA A 40 -10.17 12.02 -27.90
C ALA A 40 -8.78 11.36 -27.84
N ASP A 41 -8.19 11.31 -26.65
CA ASP A 41 -6.90 10.66 -26.40
C ASP A 41 -6.94 9.94 -25.05
N GLY A 42 -6.03 9.00 -24.83
CA GLY A 42 -5.93 8.22 -23.61
C GLY A 42 -5.87 6.72 -23.84
N ILE A 43 -5.56 5.98 -22.78
CA ILE A 43 -5.32 4.53 -22.82
C ILE A 43 -6.55 3.80 -23.40
N LEU A 44 -7.74 4.07 -22.87
CA LEU A 44 -8.97 3.40 -23.29
C LEU A 44 -9.47 3.91 -24.65
N VAL A 45 -9.11 5.13 -25.04
CA VAL A 45 -9.40 5.63 -26.39
C VAL A 45 -8.53 4.91 -27.42
N ASP A 46 -7.24 4.74 -27.14
CA ASP A 46 -6.30 4.05 -28.04
C ASP A 46 -6.63 2.56 -28.17
N LEU A 47 -6.95 1.87 -27.07
CA LEU A 47 -7.38 0.47 -27.12
C LEU A 47 -8.65 0.31 -27.97
N LEU A 48 -9.64 1.19 -27.79
CA LEU A 48 -10.87 1.15 -28.58
C LEU A 48 -10.62 1.44 -30.06
N ARG A 49 -9.68 2.33 -30.40
CA ARG A 49 -9.28 2.58 -31.79
C ARG A 49 -8.68 1.34 -32.44
N GLU A 50 -7.89 0.55 -31.72
CA GLU A 50 -7.33 -0.70 -32.24
C GLU A 50 -8.44 -1.73 -32.49
N VAL A 51 -9.45 -1.81 -31.60
CA VAL A 51 -10.62 -2.68 -31.80
C VAL A 51 -11.43 -2.20 -33.02
N ALA A 52 -11.69 -0.89 -33.11
CA ALA A 52 -12.42 -0.30 -34.22
C ALA A 52 -11.72 -0.52 -35.57
N ARG A 53 -10.38 -0.48 -35.62
CA ARG A 53 -9.62 -0.82 -36.83
C ARG A 53 -9.78 -2.30 -37.21
N ALA A 54 -9.76 -3.21 -36.23
CA ALA A 54 -9.91 -4.64 -36.48
C ALA A 54 -11.34 -5.00 -36.93
N GLU A 55 -12.35 -4.35 -36.36
CA GLU A 55 -13.78 -4.59 -36.63
C GLU A 55 -14.37 -3.65 -37.70
N LYS A 56 -13.57 -2.72 -38.25
CA LYS A 56 -13.95 -1.70 -39.24
C LYS A 56 -15.08 -0.76 -38.77
N TRP A 57 -15.02 -0.34 -37.52
CA TRP A 57 -15.94 0.66 -36.96
C TRP A 57 -15.45 2.09 -37.22
N GLN A 58 -16.38 3.02 -37.45
CA GLN A 58 -16.10 4.45 -37.37
C GLN A 58 -16.47 4.95 -35.97
N LEU A 59 -15.55 5.61 -35.27
CA LEU A 59 -15.79 6.14 -33.93
C LEU A 59 -16.12 7.63 -33.97
N GLU A 60 -17.26 8.01 -33.41
CA GLU A 60 -17.66 9.41 -33.19
C GLU A 60 -17.56 9.73 -31.68
N PHE A 61 -16.59 10.53 -31.27
CA PHE A 61 -16.40 10.86 -29.85
C PHE A 61 -17.27 12.04 -29.41
N VAL A 62 -18.08 11.83 -28.38
CA VAL A 62 -19.02 12.80 -27.82
C VAL A 62 -18.46 13.30 -26.47
N PRO A 63 -17.97 14.55 -26.38
CA PRO A 63 -17.48 15.10 -25.12
C PRO A 63 -18.65 15.39 -24.16
N CYS A 64 -18.55 14.91 -22.93
CA CYS A 64 -19.55 15.12 -21.88
C CYS A 64 -18.90 15.09 -20.48
N GLU A 65 -19.62 15.57 -19.46
CA GLU A 65 -19.27 15.30 -18.05
C GLU A 65 -19.63 13.85 -17.70
N PHE A 66 -18.94 13.24 -16.74
CA PHE A 66 -19.10 11.80 -16.44
C PHE A 66 -20.55 11.38 -16.16
N GLU A 67 -21.28 12.11 -15.30
CA GLU A 67 -22.69 11.83 -15.02
C GLU A 67 -23.59 12.02 -16.25
N ALA A 68 -23.30 13.02 -17.08
CA ALA A 68 -24.03 13.25 -18.32
C ALA A 68 -23.77 12.13 -19.33
N CYS A 69 -22.52 11.64 -19.43
CA CYS A 69 -22.17 10.50 -20.26
C CYS A 69 -22.86 9.21 -19.80
N LEU A 70 -22.94 8.98 -18.47
CA LEU A 70 -23.65 7.82 -17.90
C LEU A 70 -25.13 7.84 -18.28
N LYS A 71 -25.82 8.97 -18.09
CA LYS A 71 -27.23 9.13 -18.47
C LYS A 71 -27.44 9.01 -19.98
N ALA A 72 -26.52 9.54 -20.78
CA ALA A 72 -26.57 9.45 -22.23
C ALA A 72 -26.35 8.00 -22.74
N ALA A 73 -25.51 7.21 -22.07
CA ALA A 73 -25.35 5.79 -22.36
C ALA A 73 -26.61 4.99 -21.97
N GLU A 74 -27.20 5.28 -20.82
CA GLU A 74 -28.47 4.67 -20.36
C GLU A 74 -29.63 4.96 -21.33
N SER A 75 -29.78 6.21 -21.78
CA SER A 75 -30.80 6.60 -22.76
C SER A 75 -30.49 6.13 -24.19
N GLY A 76 -29.25 5.70 -24.43
CA GLY A 76 -28.69 5.33 -25.74
C GLY A 76 -28.55 6.51 -26.71
N ALA A 77 -28.27 7.70 -26.18
CA ALA A 77 -27.78 8.84 -26.96
C ALA A 77 -26.27 8.70 -27.29
N ILE A 78 -25.56 7.89 -26.49
CA ILE A 78 -24.20 7.41 -26.72
C ILE A 78 -24.26 5.89 -26.76
N ASP A 79 -23.56 5.28 -27.70
CA ASP A 79 -23.60 3.84 -27.95
C ASP A 79 -22.66 3.07 -27.01
N LEU A 80 -21.48 3.66 -26.73
CA LEU A 80 -20.43 3.05 -25.91
C LEU A 80 -19.82 4.08 -24.95
N LEU A 81 -19.66 3.72 -23.68
CA LEU A 81 -19.03 4.55 -22.65
C LEU A 81 -17.78 3.83 -22.10
N PRO A 82 -16.56 4.28 -22.44
CA PRO A 82 -15.33 3.78 -21.84
C PRO A 82 -15.19 4.20 -20.38
N ASN A 83 -14.28 3.52 -19.68
CA ASN A 83 -13.86 3.87 -18.32
C ASN A 83 -14.97 3.82 -17.28
N VAL A 84 -15.83 2.81 -17.37
CA VAL A 84 -16.90 2.59 -16.40
C VAL A 84 -16.51 1.42 -15.53
N ALA A 85 -16.39 1.69 -14.23
CA ALA A 85 -16.24 0.63 -13.25
C ALA A 85 -17.59 -0.01 -12.91
N TRP A 86 -17.56 -1.33 -12.79
CA TRP A 86 -18.74 -2.15 -12.52
C TRP A 86 -19.26 -1.93 -11.09
N SER A 87 -20.58 -1.85 -10.94
CA SER A 87 -21.28 -1.90 -9.65
C SER A 87 -22.66 -2.50 -9.88
N GLU A 88 -23.27 -3.09 -8.85
CA GLU A 88 -24.62 -3.66 -8.96
C GLU A 88 -25.65 -2.63 -9.40
N GLU A 89 -25.54 -1.39 -8.93
CA GLU A 89 -26.44 -0.30 -9.32
C GLU A 89 -26.35 0.01 -10.82
N ARG A 90 -25.13 0.13 -11.35
CA ARG A 90 -24.90 0.39 -12.78
C ARG A 90 -25.27 -0.80 -13.66
N ALA A 91 -25.03 -2.02 -13.19
CA ALA A 91 -25.37 -3.25 -13.92
C ALA A 91 -26.89 -3.46 -14.09
N ARG A 92 -27.74 -2.72 -13.36
CA ARG A 92 -29.19 -2.69 -13.58
C ARG A 92 -29.58 -1.91 -14.84
N VAL A 93 -28.80 -0.92 -15.23
CA VAL A 93 -29.12 0.04 -16.30
C VAL A 93 -28.13 0.04 -17.48
N LEU A 94 -26.95 -0.58 -17.30
CA LEU A 94 -25.91 -0.72 -18.32
C LEU A 94 -25.51 -2.20 -18.49
N ASP A 95 -25.02 -2.52 -19.69
CA ASP A 95 -24.32 -3.78 -19.97
C ASP A 95 -22.81 -3.55 -20.06
N PHE A 96 -22.07 -4.59 -19.69
CA PHE A 96 -20.61 -4.59 -19.61
C PHE A 96 -20.07 -5.80 -20.35
N HIS A 97 -18.89 -5.66 -20.96
CA HIS A 97 -18.11 -6.80 -21.42
C HIS A 97 -17.40 -7.49 -20.22
N GLN A 98 -16.93 -8.72 -20.38
CA GLN A 98 -16.46 -9.59 -19.28
C GLN A 98 -14.99 -9.37 -18.92
N THR A 99 -14.15 -9.07 -19.92
CA THR A 99 -12.69 -8.99 -19.79
C THR A 99 -12.29 -7.56 -19.46
N PRO A 100 -11.78 -7.23 -18.26
CA PRO A 100 -11.52 -5.84 -17.89
C PRO A 100 -10.54 -5.16 -18.85
N ALA A 101 -10.90 -3.96 -19.33
CA ALA A 101 -10.09 -3.20 -20.27
C ALA A 101 -8.87 -2.53 -19.60
N LEU A 102 -9.01 -2.15 -18.33
CA LEU A 102 -7.92 -1.60 -17.52
C LEU A 102 -8.17 -1.93 -16.05
N ARG A 103 -7.12 -2.12 -15.26
CA ARG A 103 -7.18 -2.23 -13.80
C ARG A 103 -6.57 -0.97 -13.21
N SER A 104 -7.32 -0.26 -12.36
CA SER A 104 -6.93 1.03 -11.80
C SER A 104 -7.26 1.05 -10.31
N TRP A 105 -6.37 1.52 -9.45
CA TRP A 105 -6.68 1.72 -8.02
C TRP A 105 -6.72 3.21 -7.72
N SER A 106 -7.49 3.61 -6.72
CA SER A 106 -7.54 5.01 -6.31
C SER A 106 -6.64 5.25 -5.12
N GLN A 107 -6.05 6.42 -5.03
CA GLN A 107 -5.16 6.83 -3.97
C GLN A 107 -5.47 8.25 -3.52
N VAL A 108 -5.22 8.52 -2.25
CA VAL A 108 -5.34 9.86 -1.68
C VAL A 108 -4.01 10.58 -1.81
N TYR A 109 -4.06 11.81 -2.33
CA TYR A 109 -2.94 12.73 -2.50
C TYR A 109 -3.12 13.93 -1.59
N ARG A 110 -2.02 14.43 -1.01
CA ARG A 110 -2.02 15.54 -0.05
C ARG A 110 -1.02 16.60 -0.43
N HIS A 111 -1.22 17.81 0.07
CA HIS A 111 -0.17 18.84 0.04
C HIS A 111 0.99 18.43 0.99
N PRO A 112 2.27 18.70 0.66
CA PRO A 112 3.43 18.31 1.49
C PRO A 112 3.34 18.76 2.96
N GLY A 113 2.77 19.94 3.18
CA GLY A 113 2.54 20.53 4.51
C GLY A 113 1.30 20.04 5.28
N THR A 114 0.52 19.10 4.74
CA THR A 114 -0.66 18.53 5.39
C THR A 114 -0.33 17.13 5.89
N ALA A 115 -0.63 16.79 7.16
CA ALA A 115 -0.41 15.45 7.70
C ALA A 115 -1.62 14.55 7.42
N VAL A 116 -1.50 13.68 6.40
CA VAL A 116 -2.45 12.61 6.09
C VAL A 116 -1.62 11.37 5.78
N VAL A 117 -1.54 10.44 6.72
CA VAL A 117 -0.73 9.21 6.60
C VAL A 117 -1.55 7.95 6.84
N SER A 118 -2.73 8.07 7.44
CA SER A 118 -3.68 7.00 7.73
C SER A 118 -5.11 7.46 7.47
N VAL A 119 -6.04 6.49 7.33
CA VAL A 119 -7.48 6.78 7.11
C VAL A 119 -8.05 7.65 8.24
N ALA A 120 -7.59 7.44 9.49
CA ALA A 120 -8.01 8.22 10.65
C ALA A 120 -7.70 9.72 10.52
N ASP A 121 -6.61 10.08 9.82
CA ASP A 121 -6.21 11.48 9.62
C ASP A 121 -7.16 12.26 8.70
N LEU A 122 -8.08 11.57 8.01
CA LEU A 122 -9.09 12.19 7.15
C LEU A 122 -10.29 12.72 7.93
N GLN A 123 -10.36 12.49 9.24
CA GLN A 123 -11.40 13.03 10.11
C GLN A 123 -11.46 14.57 9.99
N ASP A 124 -12.64 15.11 9.66
CA ASP A 124 -12.91 16.54 9.49
C ASP A 124 -12.08 17.25 8.40
N LYS A 125 -11.33 16.51 7.57
CA LYS A 125 -10.55 17.06 6.45
C LYS A 125 -11.39 17.23 5.20
N LYS A 126 -11.07 18.26 4.41
CA LYS A 126 -11.69 18.49 3.10
C LYS A 126 -11.04 17.61 2.04
N VAL A 127 -11.80 16.65 1.52
CA VAL A 127 -11.31 15.71 0.50
C VAL A 127 -11.97 16.03 -0.83
N ALA A 128 -11.19 16.52 -1.79
CA ALA A 128 -11.64 16.76 -3.15
C ALA A 128 -11.86 15.44 -3.88
N ILE A 129 -13.07 15.24 -4.43
CA ILE A 129 -13.48 13.98 -5.02
C ILE A 129 -14.40 14.21 -6.21
N MET A 130 -14.22 13.44 -7.28
CA MET A 130 -15.03 13.58 -8.49
C MET A 130 -16.47 13.14 -8.22
N ALA A 131 -17.44 13.98 -8.58
CA ALA A 131 -18.86 13.70 -8.36
C ALA A 131 -19.34 12.48 -9.17
N GLY A 132 -20.18 11.63 -8.55
CA GLY A 132 -20.75 10.43 -9.19
C GLY A 132 -19.75 9.28 -9.41
N SER A 133 -18.52 9.45 -8.94
CA SER A 133 -17.45 8.46 -9.03
C SER A 133 -17.64 7.35 -7.99
N ILE A 134 -17.10 6.15 -8.24
CA ILE A 134 -17.17 5.04 -7.27
C ILE A 134 -16.38 5.37 -6.00
N GLN A 135 -15.35 6.20 -6.12
CA GLN A 135 -14.56 6.73 -5.03
C GLN A 135 -15.45 7.44 -4.00
N GLN A 136 -16.49 8.14 -4.43
CA GLN A 136 -17.45 8.80 -3.54
C GLN A 136 -18.23 7.79 -2.69
N GLY A 137 -18.56 6.62 -3.24
CA GLY A 137 -19.21 5.53 -2.51
C GLY A 137 -18.34 4.92 -1.41
N TYR A 138 -17.03 4.77 -1.65
CA TYR A 138 -16.10 4.24 -0.65
C TYR A 138 -16.02 5.11 0.62
N PHE A 139 -16.17 6.43 0.50
CA PHE A 139 -16.21 7.31 1.67
C PHE A 139 -17.49 7.16 2.51
N ALA A 140 -18.61 6.78 1.89
CA ALA A 140 -19.83 6.43 2.62
C ALA A 140 -19.72 5.06 3.33
N GLU A 141 -18.80 4.20 2.92
CA GLU A 141 -18.43 2.97 3.64
C GLU A 141 -17.45 3.26 4.78
N PHE A 142 -16.51 4.19 4.61
CA PHE A 142 -15.61 4.61 5.70
C PHE A 142 -16.35 5.21 6.90
N GLU A 143 -17.39 6.00 6.64
CA GLU A 143 -18.25 6.52 7.72
C GLU A 143 -18.98 5.38 8.46
N ARG A 144 -19.45 4.35 7.74
CA ARG A 144 -20.16 3.21 8.33
C ARG A 144 -19.24 2.25 9.08
N ASN A 145 -18.04 1.98 8.56
CA ASN A 145 -17.16 0.94 9.07
C ASN A 145 -16.12 1.45 10.09
N PHE A 146 -15.70 2.71 9.98
CA PHE A 146 -14.62 3.28 10.81
C PHE A 146 -15.05 4.52 11.60
N GLY A 147 -16.27 5.02 11.40
CA GLY A 147 -16.78 6.21 12.11
C GLY A 147 -16.10 7.52 11.72
N ILE A 148 -15.40 7.55 10.58
CA ILE A 148 -14.62 8.72 10.12
C ILE A 148 -15.47 9.54 9.16
N ARG A 149 -15.55 10.86 9.38
CA ARG A 149 -16.37 11.81 8.59
C ARG A 149 -15.53 12.89 7.91
N PRO A 150 -14.95 12.62 6.73
CA PRO A 150 -14.32 13.65 5.92
C PRO A 150 -15.36 14.56 5.26
N GLN A 151 -15.01 15.82 5.05
CA GLN A 151 -15.82 16.77 4.29
C GLN A 151 -15.55 16.59 2.78
N LEU A 152 -16.42 15.88 2.09
CA LEU A 152 -16.28 15.66 0.65
C LEU A 152 -16.55 16.95 -0.14
N VAL A 153 -15.58 17.36 -0.97
CA VAL A 153 -15.69 18.51 -1.88
C VAL A 153 -15.85 17.97 -3.30
N PRO A 154 -17.07 17.95 -3.86
CA PRO A 154 -17.30 17.45 -5.21
C PRO A 154 -16.60 18.33 -6.25
N VAL A 155 -15.90 17.71 -7.20
CA VAL A 155 -15.23 18.38 -8.33
C VAL A 155 -15.64 17.76 -9.66
N VAL A 156 -15.51 18.52 -10.75
CA VAL A 156 -15.87 18.05 -12.11
C VAL A 156 -14.72 17.31 -12.81
N SER A 157 -13.48 17.45 -12.32
CA SER A 157 -12.32 16.71 -12.83
C SER A 157 -11.27 16.47 -11.74
N ILE A 158 -10.42 15.47 -11.94
CA ILE A 158 -9.30 15.17 -11.03
C ILE A 158 -8.32 16.35 -10.93
N GLU A 159 -8.04 17.00 -12.06
CA GLU A 159 -7.17 18.17 -12.13
C GLU A 159 -7.72 19.36 -11.33
N GLU A 160 -9.04 19.57 -11.34
CA GLU A 160 -9.67 20.53 -10.44
C GLU A 160 -9.47 20.15 -8.97
N GLY A 161 -9.62 18.88 -8.61
CA GLY A 161 -9.35 18.39 -7.26
C GLY A 161 -7.91 18.67 -6.82
N PHE A 162 -6.93 18.39 -7.69
CA PHE A 162 -5.51 18.60 -7.39
C PHE A 162 -5.19 20.09 -7.23
N ARG A 163 -5.74 20.93 -8.11
CA ARG A 163 -5.65 22.40 -8.01
C ARG A 163 -6.26 22.94 -6.71
N LEU A 164 -7.34 22.36 -6.19
CA LEU A 164 -7.89 22.75 -4.89
C LEU A 164 -6.96 22.42 -3.73
N VAL A 165 -6.25 21.29 -3.78
CA VAL A 165 -5.27 20.90 -2.75
C VAL A 165 -4.01 21.76 -2.83
N GLU A 166 -3.53 22.03 -4.04
CA GLU A 166 -2.43 22.97 -4.32
C GLU A 166 -2.74 24.36 -3.73
N GLN A 167 -3.96 24.85 -3.95
CA GLN A 167 -4.44 26.14 -3.41
C GLN A 167 -4.79 26.10 -1.92
N ARG A 168 -4.61 24.96 -1.23
CA ARG A 168 -5.00 24.72 0.17
C ARG A 168 -6.48 25.00 0.47
N ARG A 169 -7.34 24.83 -0.54
CA ARG A 169 -8.81 24.91 -0.42
C ARG A 169 -9.43 23.54 -0.12
N ALA A 170 -8.70 22.47 -0.40
CA ALA A 170 -8.92 21.11 0.09
C ALA A 170 -7.64 20.60 0.78
N ASP A 171 -7.79 19.66 1.73
CA ASP A 171 -6.67 19.06 2.47
C ASP A 171 -6.06 17.88 1.71
N ALA A 172 -6.89 17.14 0.96
CA ALA A 172 -6.49 16.01 0.16
C ALA A 172 -7.37 15.88 -1.10
N ALA A 173 -6.89 15.14 -2.11
CA ALA A 173 -7.64 14.82 -3.33
C ALA A 173 -7.54 13.33 -3.63
N VAL A 174 -8.59 12.76 -4.22
CA VAL A 174 -8.64 11.35 -4.60
C VAL A 174 -8.50 11.24 -6.12
N ALA A 175 -7.57 10.42 -6.58
CA ALA A 175 -7.33 10.16 -7.99
C ALA A 175 -6.99 8.70 -8.23
N SER A 176 -7.11 8.22 -9.49
CA SER A 176 -6.52 6.94 -9.86
C SER A 176 -4.99 7.00 -9.83
N ASN A 177 -4.35 5.85 -9.69
CA ASN A 177 -2.89 5.73 -9.74
C ASN A 177 -2.31 6.32 -11.03
N TYR A 178 -2.97 6.10 -12.17
CA TYR A 178 -2.54 6.66 -13.46
C TYR A 178 -2.64 8.19 -13.50
N ALA A 179 -3.72 8.76 -12.98
CA ALA A 179 -3.89 10.21 -12.92
C ALA A 179 -2.92 10.84 -11.89
N GLY A 180 -2.68 10.16 -10.77
CA GLY A 180 -1.72 10.55 -9.76
C GLY A 180 -0.29 10.61 -10.27
N ASP A 181 0.19 9.57 -10.96
CA ASP A 181 1.52 9.53 -11.59
C ASP A 181 1.75 10.71 -12.54
N LEU A 182 0.69 11.15 -13.22
CA LEU A 182 0.74 12.23 -14.20
C LEU A 182 0.63 13.63 -13.58
N LEU A 183 -0.28 13.80 -12.61
CA LEU A 183 -0.71 15.12 -12.13
C LEU A 183 -0.11 15.49 -10.77
N ALA A 184 0.24 14.53 -9.90
CA ALA A 184 0.64 14.83 -8.52
C ALA A 184 1.91 15.68 -8.48
N ALA A 185 2.92 15.33 -9.26
CA ALA A 185 4.16 16.09 -9.37
C ALA A 185 3.94 17.50 -9.94
N ARG A 186 3.03 17.67 -10.92
CA ARG A 186 2.72 18.97 -11.54
C ARG A 186 2.10 19.95 -10.54
N HIS A 187 1.27 19.45 -9.64
CA HIS A 187 0.62 20.24 -8.59
C HIS A 187 1.38 20.22 -7.25
N GLY A 188 2.59 19.65 -7.21
CA GLY A 188 3.43 19.58 -6.00
C GLY A 188 2.81 18.77 -4.86
N LEU A 189 1.97 17.78 -5.17
CA LEU A 189 1.28 16.93 -4.19
C LEU A 189 2.08 15.65 -3.92
N LEU A 190 1.94 15.13 -2.70
CA LEU A 190 2.53 13.86 -2.27
C LEU A 190 1.44 12.79 -2.20
N GLU A 191 1.79 11.58 -2.62
CA GLU A 191 0.97 10.41 -2.40
C GLU A 191 0.90 10.02 -0.92
N THR A 192 -0.19 9.37 -0.52
CA THR A 192 -0.36 8.82 0.84
C THR A 192 -0.51 7.29 0.78
N PRO A 193 -0.31 6.56 1.90
CA PRO A 193 -0.56 5.12 1.98
C PRO A 193 -2.04 4.73 1.83
N ILE A 194 -2.95 5.70 1.81
CA ILE A 194 -4.40 5.47 1.75
C ILE A 194 -4.78 5.19 0.29
N ALA A 195 -4.88 3.90 -0.04
CA ALA A 195 -5.32 3.41 -1.33
C ALA A 195 -6.62 2.60 -1.20
N PHE A 196 -7.45 2.70 -2.23
CA PHE A 196 -8.68 1.93 -2.40
C PHE A 196 -8.39 0.71 -3.27
N GLN A 197 -9.09 -0.41 -3.04
CA GLN A 197 -8.90 -1.66 -3.79
C GLN A 197 -8.92 -1.44 -5.32
N PRO A 198 -8.17 -2.24 -6.10
CA PRO A 198 -8.13 -2.11 -7.56
C PRO A 198 -9.51 -2.32 -8.16
N VAL A 199 -9.95 -1.36 -8.96
CA VAL A 199 -11.22 -1.38 -9.67
C VAL A 199 -11.00 -1.82 -11.11
N ARG A 200 -11.87 -2.72 -11.58
CA ARG A 200 -11.92 -3.17 -12.98
C ARG A 200 -12.69 -2.15 -13.82
N LEU A 201 -12.05 -1.61 -14.85
CA LEU A 201 -12.63 -0.64 -15.77
C LEU A 201 -13.04 -1.34 -17.06
N PHE A 202 -14.24 -1.00 -17.52
CA PHE A 202 -14.89 -1.60 -18.69
C PHE A 202 -15.38 -0.53 -19.65
N TYR A 203 -15.69 -0.94 -20.86
CA TYR A 203 -16.62 -0.25 -21.75
C TYR A 203 -18.04 -0.71 -21.40
N ALA A 204 -18.97 0.24 -21.33
CA ALA A 204 -20.36 -0.03 -21.00
C ALA A 204 -21.29 0.48 -22.10
N THR A 205 -22.44 -0.17 -22.25
CA THR A 205 -23.50 0.24 -23.18
C THR A 205 -24.81 0.36 -22.41
N GLY A 206 -25.82 1.01 -22.99
CA GLY A 206 -27.18 0.96 -22.43
C GLY A 206 -27.71 -0.48 -22.38
N ARG A 207 -28.52 -0.81 -21.36
CA ARG A 207 -29.07 -2.16 -21.15
C ARG A 207 -29.69 -2.74 -22.42
N ASN A 208 -29.33 -3.98 -22.76
CA ASN A 208 -29.73 -4.73 -23.96
C ASN A 208 -29.40 -4.03 -25.29
N ARG A 209 -28.36 -3.20 -25.33
CA ARG A 209 -27.88 -2.52 -26.56
C ARG A 209 -26.41 -2.84 -26.82
N HIS A 210 -26.03 -2.84 -28.10
CA HIS A 210 -24.64 -3.00 -28.55
C HIS A 210 -23.89 -4.22 -27.98
N ALA A 211 -24.61 -5.33 -27.79
CA ALA A 211 -24.04 -6.56 -27.24
C ALA A 211 -22.99 -7.20 -28.17
N ALA A 212 -23.11 -6.99 -29.49
CA ALA A 212 -22.15 -7.50 -30.46
C ALA A 212 -20.80 -6.78 -30.36
N GLU A 213 -20.84 -5.49 -30.07
CA GLU A 213 -19.69 -4.60 -29.89
C GLU A 213 -18.99 -4.91 -28.56
N LEU A 214 -19.73 -5.11 -27.47
CA LEU A 214 -19.16 -5.60 -26.21
C LEU A 214 -18.48 -6.96 -26.37
N ALA A 215 -19.11 -7.90 -27.07
CA ALA A 215 -18.52 -9.21 -27.36
C ALA A 215 -17.28 -9.12 -28.25
N ALA A 216 -17.24 -8.18 -29.20
CA ALA A 216 -16.07 -7.95 -30.04
C ALA A 216 -14.91 -7.37 -29.23
N ILE A 217 -15.17 -6.40 -28.37
CA ILE A 217 -14.18 -5.83 -27.44
C ILE A 217 -13.60 -6.95 -26.56
N ASP A 218 -14.43 -7.84 -26.00
CA ASP A 218 -13.96 -8.99 -25.21
C ASP A 218 -13.02 -9.91 -25.98
N ARG A 219 -13.36 -10.29 -27.22
CA ARG A 219 -12.52 -11.16 -28.04
C ARG A 219 -11.12 -10.57 -28.25
N HIS A 220 -11.04 -9.27 -28.56
CA HIS A 220 -9.74 -8.61 -28.78
C HIS A 220 -8.96 -8.41 -27.49
N LEU A 221 -9.62 -8.00 -26.40
CA LEU A 221 -8.95 -7.85 -25.11
C LEU A 221 -8.39 -9.19 -24.60
N GLN A 222 -9.14 -10.28 -24.70
CA GLN A 222 -8.64 -11.62 -24.33
C GLN A 222 -7.42 -12.02 -25.17
N ALA A 223 -7.50 -11.84 -26.49
CA ALA A 223 -6.39 -12.17 -27.38
C ALA A 223 -5.13 -11.33 -27.12
N TRP A 224 -5.28 -10.04 -26.79
CA TRP A 224 -4.16 -9.13 -26.59
C TRP A 224 -3.54 -9.21 -25.19
N GLN A 225 -4.35 -9.44 -24.15
CA GLN A 225 -3.86 -9.49 -22.76
C GLN A 225 -2.97 -10.73 -22.51
N ASP A 226 -3.16 -11.80 -23.28
CA ASP A 226 -2.35 -13.03 -23.18
C ASP A 226 -1.04 -13.00 -24.00
N GLN A 227 -0.79 -11.96 -24.80
CA GLN A 227 0.33 -11.89 -25.74
C GLN A 227 1.24 -10.68 -25.49
N PRO A 228 2.47 -10.88 -24.98
CA PRO A 228 3.46 -9.81 -24.87
C PRO A 228 3.74 -9.15 -26.22
N GLY A 229 3.67 -7.82 -26.30
CA GLY A 229 3.87 -7.06 -27.55
C GLY A 229 2.62 -6.87 -28.43
N SER A 230 1.45 -7.29 -27.95
CA SER A 230 0.15 -6.98 -28.56
C SER A 230 -0.17 -5.48 -28.56
N ALA A 231 -1.24 -5.08 -29.25
CA ALA A 231 -1.74 -3.70 -29.23
C ALA A 231 -2.02 -3.19 -27.81
N TYR A 232 -2.44 -4.09 -26.91
CA TYR A 232 -2.67 -3.78 -25.50
C TYR A 232 -1.41 -3.32 -24.77
N PHE A 233 -0.35 -4.15 -24.77
CA PHE A 233 0.91 -3.81 -24.08
C PHE A 233 1.64 -2.62 -24.72
N LYS A 234 1.59 -2.48 -26.06
CA LYS A 234 2.15 -1.32 -26.75
C LYS A 234 1.46 -0.01 -26.36
N THR A 235 0.14 -0.05 -26.19
CA THR A 235 -0.64 1.11 -25.72
C THR A 235 -0.24 1.48 -24.29
N LEU A 236 -0.15 0.50 -23.39
CA LEU A 236 0.30 0.74 -22.02
C LEU A 236 1.74 1.28 -21.95
N GLU A 237 2.68 0.72 -22.72
CA GLU A 237 4.07 1.18 -22.74
C GLU A 237 4.20 2.62 -23.30
N LYS A 238 3.42 2.95 -24.35
CA LYS A 238 3.34 4.32 -24.90
C LYS A 238 2.94 5.32 -23.82
N TRP A 239 1.91 5.00 -23.03
CA TRP A 239 1.39 5.90 -22.00
C TRP A 239 2.29 5.93 -20.75
N GLN A 240 2.94 4.82 -20.39
CA GLN A 240 3.94 4.78 -19.31
C GLN A 240 5.19 5.63 -19.64
N ARG A 241 5.71 5.59 -20.87
CA ARG A 241 6.87 6.40 -21.28
C ARG A 241 6.56 7.89 -21.34
N ARG A 242 5.33 8.28 -21.68
CA ARG A 242 4.91 9.69 -21.78
C ARG A 242 4.87 10.38 -20.40
N SER A 243 4.54 9.64 -19.35
CA SER A 243 4.58 10.10 -17.96
C SER A 243 6.01 10.36 -17.45
N ALA A 244 7.01 9.65 -17.98
CA ALA A 244 8.42 9.80 -17.60
C ALA A 244 9.11 11.07 -18.16
N LEU A 245 8.46 11.83 -19.06
CA LEU A 245 9.08 12.94 -19.80
C LEU A 245 8.86 14.34 -19.20
N SER A 246 8.13 14.52 -18.09
CA SER A 246 7.81 15.85 -17.54
C SER A 246 8.58 16.21 -16.26
N GLN A 247 9.91 16.29 -16.33
CA GLN A 247 10.73 16.90 -15.29
C GLN A 247 11.87 17.75 -15.89
N THR A 248 11.56 18.95 -16.40
CA THR A 248 12.57 20.01 -16.52
C THR A 248 12.13 21.22 -15.68
N PRO A 249 12.93 21.66 -14.70
CA PRO A 249 12.53 22.74 -13.79
C PRO A 249 12.53 24.13 -14.47
N GLU A 250 11.53 24.96 -14.15
CA GLU A 250 11.22 26.26 -14.80
C GLU A 250 12.36 27.28 -14.84
N TYR A 251 13.35 27.20 -13.94
CA TYR A 251 14.48 28.14 -13.93
C TYR A 251 15.31 28.09 -15.22
N LEU A 252 15.30 26.96 -15.94
CA LEU A 252 16.03 26.78 -17.20
C LEU A 252 15.54 27.71 -18.33
N TRP A 253 14.24 28.05 -18.36
CA TRP A 253 13.69 28.95 -19.38
C TRP A 253 14.07 30.42 -19.16
N TRP A 254 14.18 30.85 -17.90
CA TRP A 254 14.66 32.19 -17.57
C TRP A 254 16.14 32.38 -17.92
N VAL A 255 16.97 31.35 -17.71
CA VAL A 255 18.38 31.36 -18.11
C VAL A 255 18.53 31.50 -19.63
N ALA A 256 17.69 30.81 -20.42
CA ALA A 256 17.70 30.91 -21.87
C ALA A 256 17.27 32.31 -22.36
N GLY A 257 16.25 32.91 -21.75
CA GLY A 257 15.77 34.25 -22.12
C GLY A 257 16.81 35.36 -21.93
N VAL A 258 17.59 35.29 -20.84
CA VAL A 258 18.65 36.27 -20.55
C VAL A 258 19.79 36.18 -21.58
N MET A 259 20.16 34.97 -22.01
CA MET A 259 21.22 34.80 -23.03
C MET A 259 20.84 35.40 -24.39
N VAL A 260 19.57 35.30 -24.81
CA VAL A 260 19.12 35.85 -26.10
C VAL A 260 19.16 37.38 -26.10
N ALA A 261 18.77 38.03 -24.99
CA ALA A 261 18.78 39.49 -24.88
C ALA A 261 20.19 40.09 -24.98
N VAL A 262 21.20 39.42 -24.40
CA VAL A 262 22.61 39.82 -24.46
C VAL A 262 23.16 39.71 -25.90
N LEU A 263 22.75 38.70 -26.65
CA LEU A 263 23.21 38.47 -28.01
C LEU A 263 22.74 39.57 -28.98
N ILE A 264 21.50 40.04 -28.84
CA ILE A 264 20.92 41.08 -29.71
C ILE A 264 21.64 42.43 -29.51
N ALA A 265 21.96 42.79 -28.27
CA ALA A 265 22.65 44.04 -27.95
C ALA A 265 24.07 44.12 -28.55
N ALA A 266 24.79 42.98 -28.60
CA ALA A 266 26.15 42.92 -29.15
C ALA A 266 26.19 43.15 -30.67
N LEU A 267 25.17 42.68 -31.40
CA LEU A 267 25.12 42.79 -32.86
C LEU A 267 24.88 44.23 -33.35
N VAL A 268 24.05 45.01 -32.64
CA VAL A 268 23.78 46.41 -32.98
C VAL A 268 25.04 47.28 -32.83
N PHE A 269 25.88 46.99 -31.83
CA PHE A 269 27.11 47.73 -31.55
C PHE A 269 28.21 47.49 -32.59
N ALA A 270 28.33 46.26 -33.09
CA ALA A 270 29.32 45.89 -34.10
C ALA A 270 29.08 46.57 -35.47
N PHE A 271 27.82 46.83 -35.82
CA PHE A 271 27.47 47.45 -37.11
C PHE A 271 27.86 48.93 -37.17
N TRP A 272 27.74 49.66 -36.06
CA TRP A 272 28.06 51.09 -35.99
C TRP A 272 29.58 51.37 -36.14
N LEU A 273 30.45 50.45 -35.71
CA LEU A 273 31.91 50.64 -35.71
C LEU A 273 32.56 50.55 -37.10
N ARG A 274 31.96 49.79 -38.02
CA ARG A 274 32.54 49.53 -39.35
C ARG A 274 32.48 50.73 -40.30
N ALA A 275 31.51 51.62 -40.12
CA ALA A 275 31.26 52.73 -41.05
C ALA A 275 32.28 53.87 -40.94
N GLU A 276 33.00 53.99 -39.83
CA GLU A 276 33.82 55.18 -39.52
C GLU A 276 35.28 55.09 -40.05
N VAL A 277 35.76 53.89 -40.36
CA VAL A 277 37.21 53.64 -40.56
C VAL A 277 37.70 53.89 -42.00
N GLU A 278 36.83 53.82 -43.02
CA GLU A 278 37.26 53.83 -44.43
C GLU A 278 37.73 55.20 -44.97
N ARG A 279 37.53 56.32 -44.27
CA ARG A 279 37.62 57.66 -44.89
C ARG A 279 39.01 58.34 -44.94
N LYS A 280 40.12 57.79 -44.39
CA LYS A 280 41.31 58.64 -44.11
C LYS A 280 42.75 58.20 -44.45
N THR A 281 43.06 57.10 -45.14
CA THR A 281 44.47 56.63 -45.22
C THR A 281 45.06 56.44 -46.64
N GLY A 282 45.67 57.50 -47.19
CA GLY A 282 46.22 57.55 -48.56
C GLY A 282 47.75 57.70 -48.74
N ALA A 283 48.37 58.82 -48.34
CA ALA A 283 49.64 59.28 -48.97
C ALA A 283 50.93 59.29 -48.10
N LEU A 284 50.94 58.80 -46.85
CA LEU A 284 52.12 58.81 -45.95
C LEU A 284 53.05 57.57 -46.11
N ARG A 285 53.11 56.98 -47.31
CA ARG A 285 53.30 55.53 -47.49
C ARG A 285 54.68 54.98 -47.87
N ASP A 286 55.73 55.74 -48.23
CA ASP A 286 56.93 55.10 -48.85
C ASP A 286 58.29 55.17 -48.12
N SER A 287 58.50 56.04 -47.12
CA SER A 287 59.75 56.01 -46.33
C SER A 287 59.64 55.24 -45.00
N GLU A 288 58.45 55.17 -44.39
CA GLU A 288 58.17 54.29 -43.23
C GLU A 288 58.30 52.80 -43.61
N ARG A 289 58.03 52.45 -44.87
CA ARG A 289 57.88 51.05 -45.30
C ARG A 289 59.10 50.17 -45.06
N ARG A 290 60.34 50.66 -45.10
CA ARG A 290 61.53 49.77 -45.01
C ARG A 290 61.94 49.40 -43.57
N LEU A 291 61.86 50.35 -42.63
CA LEU A 291 62.12 50.11 -41.20
C LEU A 291 60.90 49.47 -40.51
N SER A 292 59.67 49.84 -40.92
CA SER A 292 58.43 49.14 -40.51
C SER A 292 58.51 47.66 -40.86
N THR A 293 58.94 47.29 -42.08
CA THR A 293 58.91 45.87 -42.51
C THR A 293 59.76 44.92 -41.65
N ILE A 294 60.89 45.36 -41.06
CA ILE A 294 61.77 44.50 -40.23
C ILE A 294 61.23 44.38 -38.80
N LEU A 295 60.76 45.47 -38.21
CA LEU A 295 60.21 45.45 -36.85
C LEU A 295 58.77 44.90 -36.81
N ASP A 296 58.04 44.95 -37.94
CA ASP A 296 56.70 44.38 -38.11
C ASP A 296 56.67 42.88 -38.42
N SER A 297 57.82 42.27 -38.74
CA SER A 297 57.90 40.83 -38.97
C SER A 297 58.04 40.03 -37.67
N VAL A 298 58.30 40.70 -36.54
CA VAL A 298 58.37 40.08 -35.21
C VAL A 298 57.02 40.21 -34.52
N GLU A 299 56.46 39.09 -34.03
CA GLU A 299 55.11 39.04 -33.43
C GLU A 299 55.05 39.53 -31.97
N SER A 300 56.20 39.83 -31.36
CA SER A 300 56.25 40.47 -30.04
C SER A 300 55.98 41.98 -30.13
N LEU A 301 55.32 42.50 -29.09
CA LEU A 301 54.99 43.90 -28.92
C LEU A 301 56.27 44.70 -28.64
N ILE A 302 56.80 45.42 -29.63
CA ILE A 302 58.00 46.26 -29.48
C ILE A 302 57.63 47.74 -29.51
N TYR A 303 58.02 48.48 -28.47
CA TYR A 303 57.82 49.92 -28.37
C TYR A 303 59.04 50.64 -27.82
N ILE A 304 59.19 51.93 -28.14
CA ILE A 304 60.21 52.83 -27.60
C ILE A 304 59.50 54.03 -27.00
N LYS A 305 59.96 54.51 -25.85
CA LYS A 305 59.54 55.76 -25.22
C LYS A 305 60.73 56.68 -25.00
N ASP A 306 60.49 57.99 -24.90
CA ASP A 306 61.49 58.97 -24.48
C ASP A 306 61.64 59.05 -22.94
N ALA A 307 62.56 59.88 -22.47
CA ALA A 307 62.81 60.13 -21.04
C ALA A 307 61.62 60.77 -20.29
N ASN A 308 60.62 61.29 -21.01
CA ASN A 308 59.35 61.75 -20.44
C ASN A 308 58.24 60.70 -20.59
N TYR A 309 58.62 59.46 -20.88
CA TYR A 309 57.78 58.27 -20.97
C TYR A 309 56.77 58.29 -22.10
N ARG A 310 56.96 59.21 -23.05
CA ARG A 310 56.10 59.33 -24.22
C ARG A 310 56.57 58.38 -25.30
N TYR A 311 55.67 57.59 -25.87
CA TYR A 311 56.05 56.64 -26.93
C TYR A 311 56.65 57.37 -28.13
N GLN A 312 57.71 56.86 -28.72
CA GLN A 312 58.39 57.43 -29.89
C GLN A 312 58.34 56.47 -31.08
N TYR A 313 58.20 55.17 -30.82
CA TYR A 313 58.04 54.16 -31.84
C TYR A 313 57.22 52.98 -31.32
N VAL A 314 56.46 52.34 -32.20
CA VAL A 314 55.81 51.05 -31.95
C VAL A 314 55.75 50.22 -33.23
N ASN A 315 55.84 48.89 -33.12
CA ASN A 315 55.71 48.00 -34.27
C ASN A 315 54.25 47.56 -34.53
N ARG A 316 54.01 46.84 -35.64
CA ARG A 316 52.69 46.32 -36.03
C ARG A 316 52.07 45.41 -34.98
N ALA A 317 52.86 44.65 -34.25
CA ALA A 317 52.35 43.81 -33.17
C ALA A 317 51.73 44.68 -32.05
N VAL A 318 52.43 45.74 -31.62
CA VAL A 318 51.89 46.74 -30.68
C VAL A 318 50.62 47.40 -31.20
N CYS A 319 50.57 47.73 -32.48
CA CYS A 319 49.40 48.38 -33.07
C CYS A 319 48.19 47.45 -33.10
N LYS A 320 48.41 46.18 -33.50
CA LYS A 320 47.40 45.12 -33.43
C LYS A 320 46.93 44.90 -32.00
N PHE A 321 47.84 44.95 -31.04
CA PHE A 321 47.54 44.73 -29.63
C PHE A 321 46.72 45.84 -28.99
N TYR A 322 47.10 47.09 -29.18
CA TYR A 322 46.28 48.22 -28.70
C TYR A 322 44.99 48.37 -29.51
N GLY A 323 44.88 47.70 -30.67
CA GLY A 323 43.86 47.99 -31.68
C GLY A 323 43.91 49.46 -32.10
N ARG A 324 45.09 50.07 -31.99
CA ARG A 324 45.38 51.48 -32.25
C ARG A 324 46.65 51.52 -33.08
N ASP A 325 46.65 52.28 -34.17
CA ASP A 325 47.83 52.43 -35.01
C ASP A 325 48.95 53.22 -34.31
N ALA A 326 50.18 53.04 -34.80
CA ALA A 326 51.41 53.59 -34.24
C ALA A 326 51.34 55.11 -33.98
N ALA A 327 50.68 55.86 -34.87
CA ALA A 327 50.59 57.31 -34.79
C ALA A 327 49.76 57.84 -33.60
N PHE A 328 48.84 57.05 -33.03
CA PHE A 328 48.15 57.45 -31.80
C PHE A 328 49.01 57.22 -30.57
N ILE A 329 49.76 56.12 -30.62
CA ILE A 329 50.54 55.66 -29.49
C ILE A 329 51.74 56.59 -29.33
N ILE A 330 52.45 56.89 -30.43
CA ILE A 330 53.57 57.82 -30.48
C ILE A 330 53.17 59.24 -29.97
N GLY A 331 53.95 59.80 -29.06
CA GLY A 331 53.83 61.09 -28.40
C GLY A 331 53.10 61.04 -27.06
N LYS A 332 52.43 59.93 -26.75
CA LYS A 332 51.56 59.85 -25.58
C LYS A 332 52.18 59.21 -24.37
N ASP A 333 51.67 59.69 -23.25
CA ASP A 333 51.70 59.07 -21.95
C ASP A 333 51.07 57.65 -21.87
N ASP A 334 51.56 56.72 -21.04
CA ASP A 334 50.78 55.61 -20.50
C ASP A 334 49.46 56.06 -19.87
N PHE A 335 49.44 57.16 -19.10
CA PHE A 335 48.19 57.71 -18.50
C PHE A 335 47.20 58.23 -19.52
N GLU A 336 47.69 58.40 -20.74
CA GLU A 336 46.93 58.88 -21.86
C GLU A 336 46.52 57.76 -22.82
N LEU A 337 47.08 56.56 -22.65
CA LEU A 337 46.85 55.38 -23.50
C LEU A 337 46.13 54.26 -22.76
N PHE A 338 46.37 54.16 -21.46
CA PHE A 338 45.75 53.22 -20.56
C PHE A 338 44.85 53.96 -19.57
N SER A 339 43.94 53.22 -18.95
CA SER A 339 43.23 53.75 -17.80
C SER A 339 44.23 54.14 -16.69
N PRO A 340 43.94 55.12 -15.81
CA PRO A 340 44.90 55.64 -14.84
C PRO A 340 45.57 54.58 -13.97
N ASP A 341 44.87 53.49 -13.69
CA ASP A 341 45.32 52.31 -12.95
C ASP A 341 46.32 51.44 -13.73
N VAL A 342 45.98 51.04 -14.96
CA VAL A 342 46.91 50.30 -15.83
C VAL A 342 48.08 51.20 -16.22
N ALA A 343 47.81 52.47 -16.51
CA ALA A 343 48.79 53.49 -16.78
C ALA A 343 49.75 53.72 -15.62
N ALA A 344 49.26 53.87 -14.38
CA ALA A 344 50.11 54.00 -13.21
C ALA A 344 50.99 52.77 -13.03
N SER A 345 50.44 51.58 -13.29
CA SER A 345 51.15 50.32 -13.20
C SER A 345 52.27 50.21 -14.25
N VAL A 346 51.97 50.54 -15.51
CA VAL A 346 52.98 50.58 -16.59
C VAL A 346 54.00 51.68 -16.31
N ARG A 347 53.54 52.86 -15.90
CA ARG A 347 54.40 54.00 -15.58
C ARG A 347 55.38 53.70 -14.46
N ALA A 348 54.94 53.14 -13.35
CA ALA A 348 55.81 52.85 -12.21
C ALA A 348 56.94 51.87 -12.58
N ARG A 349 56.68 50.96 -13.53
CA ARG A 349 57.72 50.06 -14.07
C ARG A 349 58.69 50.80 -14.98
N ASP A 350 58.17 51.65 -15.85
CA ASP A 350 58.98 52.44 -16.77
C ASP A 350 59.84 53.47 -16.02
N GLU A 351 59.31 54.14 -15.00
CA GLU A 351 60.03 55.06 -14.11
C GLU A 351 61.24 54.38 -13.48
N ARG A 352 61.02 53.20 -12.89
CA ARG A 352 62.10 52.42 -12.29
C ARG A 352 63.20 52.06 -13.29
N VAL A 353 62.88 51.76 -14.55
CA VAL A 353 63.88 51.45 -15.59
C VAL A 353 64.70 52.68 -15.97
N ILE A 354 64.08 53.86 -16.07
CA ILE A 354 64.79 55.10 -16.41
C ILE A 354 65.61 55.63 -15.21
N GLU A 355 65.11 55.52 -13.98
CA GLU A 355 65.78 56.03 -12.78
C GLU A 355 66.94 55.16 -12.32
N THR A 356 66.81 53.83 -12.34
CA THR A 356 67.89 52.92 -11.93
C THR A 356 68.87 52.63 -13.06
N GLY A 357 68.43 52.79 -14.32
CA GLY A 357 69.20 52.39 -15.50
C GLY A 357 69.34 50.86 -15.66
N GLU A 358 68.53 50.07 -14.95
CA GLU A 358 68.56 48.61 -15.00
C GLU A 358 67.39 48.01 -15.81
N ARG A 359 67.62 46.84 -16.40
CA ARG A 359 66.62 46.07 -17.16
C ARG A 359 65.58 45.45 -16.22
N LEU A 360 64.30 45.54 -16.57
CA LEU A 360 63.18 44.94 -15.82
C LEU A 360 62.45 43.87 -16.64
N VAL A 361 62.12 42.72 -16.02
CA VAL A 361 61.38 41.61 -16.64
C VAL A 361 60.26 41.15 -15.71
N GLY A 362 59.05 40.92 -16.23
CA GLY A 362 57.92 40.42 -15.45
C GLY A 362 56.69 40.10 -16.30
N GLU A 363 55.77 39.30 -15.75
CA GLU A 363 54.50 38.94 -16.39
C GLU A 363 53.45 40.06 -16.21
N GLU A 364 52.72 40.36 -17.30
CA GLU A 364 51.71 41.41 -17.36
C GLU A 364 50.36 40.82 -17.73
N VAL A 365 49.44 40.86 -16.77
CA VAL A 365 48.03 40.56 -16.98
C VAL A 365 47.29 41.88 -17.09
N GLN A 366 46.69 42.15 -18.25
CA GLN A 366 46.16 43.49 -18.57
C GLN A 366 44.95 43.92 -17.71
N SER A 367 44.34 42.99 -16.96
CA SER A 367 43.50 43.31 -15.81
C SER A 367 43.29 42.07 -14.92
N PRO A 368 43.30 42.18 -13.58
CA PRO A 368 43.00 41.06 -12.68
C PRO A 368 41.57 40.50 -12.81
N THR A 369 40.68 41.12 -13.61
CA THR A 369 39.23 40.87 -13.58
C THR A 369 38.62 40.33 -14.88
N ARG A 370 39.36 40.19 -15.98
CA ARG A 370 38.88 39.58 -17.24
C ARG A 370 39.82 38.48 -17.73
N ARG A 371 39.34 37.23 -17.71
CA ARG A 371 40.11 36.01 -18.02
C ARG A 371 40.42 35.80 -19.51
N ASP A 372 39.74 36.51 -20.41
CA ASP A 372 39.83 36.26 -21.86
C ASP A 372 40.87 37.18 -22.57
N LEU A 373 41.66 37.93 -21.80
CA LEU A 373 42.69 38.80 -22.35
C LEU A 373 44.06 38.10 -22.38
N PRO A 374 44.86 38.32 -23.43
CA PRO A 374 46.13 37.63 -23.58
C PRO A 374 47.13 37.97 -22.47
N THR A 375 47.89 36.96 -22.01
CA THR A 375 48.92 37.12 -20.97
C THR A 375 50.26 37.41 -21.62
N PHE A 376 50.95 38.46 -21.19
CA PHE A 376 52.23 38.85 -21.79
C PHE A 376 53.40 38.68 -20.82
N LEU A 377 54.53 38.21 -21.33
CA LEU A 377 55.82 38.33 -20.65
C LEU A 377 56.53 39.59 -21.17
N SER A 378 56.75 40.59 -20.31
CA SER A 378 57.29 41.89 -20.69
C SER A 378 58.72 42.10 -20.19
N THR A 379 59.58 42.63 -21.06
CA THR A 379 60.97 43.01 -20.81
C THR A 379 61.19 44.48 -21.20
N ARG A 380 61.76 45.29 -20.32
CA ARG A 380 62.08 46.71 -20.58
C ARG A 380 63.55 47.01 -20.34
N VAL A 381 64.16 47.78 -21.24
CA VAL A 381 65.60 48.11 -21.23
C VAL A 381 65.78 49.61 -21.46
N PRO A 382 66.65 50.31 -20.70
CA PRO A 382 66.90 51.74 -20.92
C PRO A 382 67.76 51.99 -22.16
N LEU A 383 67.55 53.12 -22.81
CA LEU A 383 68.32 53.59 -23.97
C LEU A 383 69.21 54.77 -23.54
N ALA A 384 70.53 54.55 -23.51
CA ALA A 384 71.51 55.56 -23.12
C ALA A 384 72.27 56.14 -24.32
N ARG A 385 72.70 57.40 -24.20
CA ARG A 385 73.66 58.05 -25.10
C ARG A 385 75.09 57.65 -24.73
N GLU A 386 76.06 57.96 -25.59
CA GLU A 386 77.48 57.62 -25.38
C GLU A 386 78.09 58.28 -24.11
N ASP A 387 77.48 59.33 -23.58
CA ASP A 387 77.88 60.00 -22.32
C ASP A 387 77.24 59.39 -21.05
N GLY A 388 76.47 58.31 -21.19
CA GLY A 388 75.80 57.62 -20.08
C GLY A 388 74.43 58.17 -19.70
N SER A 389 73.94 59.23 -20.35
CA SER A 389 72.60 59.77 -20.10
C SER A 389 71.48 58.93 -20.76
N ILE A 390 70.45 58.56 -20.00
CA ILE A 390 69.30 57.81 -20.51
C ILE A 390 68.34 58.77 -21.20
N TYR A 391 68.06 58.54 -22.49
CA TYR A 391 67.16 59.40 -23.28
C TYR A 391 65.81 58.75 -23.57
N GLY A 392 65.63 57.48 -23.19
CA GLY A 392 64.39 56.74 -23.37
C GLY A 392 64.49 55.29 -22.91
N LEU A 393 63.50 54.48 -23.27
CA LEU A 393 63.50 53.03 -23.02
C LEU A 393 62.89 52.27 -24.20
N CYS A 394 63.25 50.99 -24.32
CA CYS A 394 62.65 50.05 -25.25
C CYS A 394 61.98 48.92 -24.48
N GLY A 395 60.72 48.64 -24.80
CA GLY A 395 59.93 47.55 -24.23
C GLY A 395 59.61 46.49 -25.28
N VAL A 396 59.70 45.22 -24.87
CA VAL A 396 59.29 44.05 -25.66
C VAL A 396 58.36 43.18 -24.81
N ALA A 397 57.17 42.87 -25.31
CA ALA A 397 56.23 41.96 -24.64
C ALA A 397 55.74 40.85 -25.58
N THR A 398 55.77 39.61 -25.12
CA THR A 398 55.40 38.43 -25.93
C THR A 398 54.17 37.74 -25.36
N ASP A 399 53.20 37.43 -26.22
CA ASP A 399 51.97 36.72 -25.84
C ASP A 399 52.30 35.25 -25.50
N ILE A 400 51.87 34.78 -24.33
CA ILE A 400 52.02 33.39 -23.88
C ILE A 400 50.66 32.68 -23.72
N SER A 401 49.59 33.19 -24.32
CA SER A 401 48.21 32.69 -24.17
C SER A 401 48.03 31.25 -24.65
N ASP A 402 48.62 30.87 -25.79
CA ASP A 402 48.58 29.48 -26.29
C ASP A 402 49.29 28.49 -25.35
N ARG A 403 50.36 28.95 -24.68
CA ARG A 403 51.04 28.15 -23.65
C ARG A 403 50.14 27.94 -22.43
N LYS A 404 49.35 28.96 -22.05
CA LYS A 404 48.39 28.89 -20.94
C LYS A 404 47.15 28.05 -21.26
N SER A 405 46.64 28.09 -22.49
CA SER A 405 45.50 27.25 -22.91
C SER A 405 45.89 25.77 -22.98
N ALA A 406 47.12 25.47 -23.40
CA ALA A 406 47.67 24.10 -23.34
C ALA A 406 47.80 23.60 -21.89
N GLU A 407 48.32 24.43 -20.97
CA GLU A 407 48.34 24.12 -19.52
C GLU A 407 46.93 23.87 -18.97
N GLU A 408 45.92 24.64 -19.40
CA GLU A 408 44.53 24.50 -18.96
C GLU A 408 43.84 23.26 -19.55
N SER A 409 44.10 22.91 -20.81
CA SER A 409 43.59 21.68 -21.43
C SER A 409 44.13 20.43 -20.73
N THR A 410 45.41 20.42 -20.37
CA THR A 410 46.01 19.34 -19.56
C THR A 410 45.36 19.28 -18.17
N ARG A 411 45.09 20.44 -17.55
CA ARG A 411 44.41 20.51 -16.24
C ARG A 411 42.98 19.99 -16.31
N VAL A 412 42.22 20.31 -17.36
CA VAL A 412 40.85 19.80 -17.55
C VAL A 412 40.85 18.28 -17.78
N ALA A 413 41.74 17.76 -18.62
CA ALA A 413 41.89 16.32 -18.83
C ALA A 413 42.24 15.58 -17.53
N ALA A 414 43.16 16.13 -16.72
CA ALA A 414 43.50 15.59 -15.41
C ALA A 414 42.31 15.64 -14.42
N THR A 415 41.47 16.67 -14.51
CA THR A 415 40.28 16.81 -13.65
C THR A 415 39.18 15.83 -14.05
N VAL A 416 38.97 15.58 -15.35
CA VAL A 416 38.03 14.57 -15.85
C VAL A 416 38.47 13.16 -15.45
N PHE A 417 39.78 12.90 -15.47
CA PHE A 417 40.33 11.64 -14.97
C PHE A 417 40.11 11.48 -13.46
N GLN A 418 40.17 12.57 -12.70
CA GLN A 418 39.83 12.63 -11.27
C GLN A 418 38.31 12.70 -10.99
N SER A 419 37.52 11.90 -11.71
CA SER A 419 36.07 11.76 -11.47
C SER A 419 35.74 10.95 -10.22
N GLN A 420 34.48 10.97 -9.78
CA GLN A 420 33.99 10.13 -8.67
C GLN A 420 33.84 8.65 -9.05
N GLU A 421 33.81 8.32 -10.34
CA GLU A 421 33.77 6.93 -10.80
C GLU A 421 35.20 6.37 -10.91
N GLY A 422 35.37 5.08 -10.62
CA GLY A 422 36.66 4.43 -10.75
C GLY A 422 37.09 4.37 -12.22
N MET A 423 38.19 5.02 -12.58
CA MET A 423 38.73 5.03 -13.93
C MET A 423 40.13 4.45 -13.97
N PHE A 424 40.43 3.70 -15.02
CA PHE A 424 41.80 3.30 -15.34
C PHE A 424 42.01 3.27 -16.84
N VAL A 425 43.24 3.55 -17.26
CA VAL A 425 43.68 3.52 -18.65
C VAL A 425 44.61 2.34 -18.83
N THR A 426 44.47 1.59 -19.92
CA THR A 426 45.40 0.53 -20.29
C THR A 426 46.09 0.82 -21.62
N GLY A 427 47.26 0.23 -21.81
CA GLY A 427 47.99 0.25 -23.06
C GLY A 427 47.37 -0.70 -24.10
N PRO A 428 47.93 -0.75 -25.32
CA PRO A 428 47.46 -1.65 -26.36
C PRO A 428 47.73 -3.13 -26.00
N ASP A 429 48.68 -3.37 -25.09
CA ASP A 429 49.00 -4.66 -24.45
C ASP A 429 48.05 -5.04 -23.31
N ARG A 430 47.06 -4.18 -23.01
CA ARG A 430 46.05 -4.32 -21.95
C ARG A 430 46.63 -4.27 -20.54
N LEU A 431 47.85 -3.79 -20.36
CA LEU A 431 48.41 -3.49 -19.04
C LEU A 431 47.94 -2.12 -18.59
N VAL A 432 47.59 -1.96 -17.30
CA VAL A 432 47.17 -0.68 -16.74
C VAL A 432 48.33 0.30 -16.81
N LEU A 433 48.10 1.47 -17.39
CA LEU A 433 49.06 2.57 -17.48
C LEU A 433 48.85 3.56 -16.33
N ASP A 434 47.60 3.81 -15.97
CA ASP A 434 47.23 4.75 -14.92
C ASP A 434 45.83 4.43 -14.37
N ALA A 435 45.57 4.80 -13.12
CA ALA A 435 44.29 4.66 -12.45
C ALA A 435 44.03 5.85 -11.51
N ASN A 436 42.78 6.32 -11.47
CA ASN A 436 42.40 7.47 -10.65
C ASN A 436 42.18 7.11 -9.17
N ASP A 437 42.03 8.14 -8.33
CA ASP A 437 41.87 7.97 -6.89
C ASP A 437 40.56 7.24 -6.50
N ALA A 438 39.51 7.37 -7.31
CA ALA A 438 38.26 6.65 -7.11
C ALA A 438 38.44 5.13 -7.33
N PHE A 439 39.19 4.72 -8.36
CA PHE A 439 39.46 3.31 -8.64
C PHE A 439 40.35 2.67 -7.59
N THR A 440 41.37 3.40 -7.12
CA THR A 440 42.25 2.92 -6.05
C THR A 440 41.49 2.77 -4.73
N SER A 441 40.64 3.75 -4.38
CA SER A 441 39.78 3.70 -3.19
C SER A 441 38.78 2.54 -3.24
N MET A 442 38.14 2.30 -4.40
CA MET A 442 37.19 1.20 -4.58
C MET A 442 37.85 -0.17 -4.57
N SER A 443 38.95 -0.35 -5.32
CA SER A 443 39.61 -1.65 -5.45
C SER A 443 40.50 -2.01 -4.26
N GLY A 444 40.97 -1.01 -3.51
CA GLY A 444 41.93 -1.17 -2.42
C GLY A 444 43.38 -1.35 -2.89
N TYR A 445 43.65 -1.25 -4.19
CA TYR A 445 45.01 -1.27 -4.75
C TYR A 445 45.52 0.15 -4.96
N SER A 446 46.81 0.40 -4.74
CA SER A 446 47.42 1.68 -5.09
C SER A 446 47.64 1.79 -6.61
N SER A 447 47.73 3.02 -7.13
CA SER A 447 48.03 3.23 -8.56
C SER A 447 49.37 2.59 -8.96
N GLU A 448 50.37 2.59 -8.07
CA GLU A 448 51.67 1.93 -8.27
C GLU A 448 51.57 0.41 -8.36
N GLU A 449 50.67 -0.21 -7.59
CA GLU A 449 50.42 -1.66 -7.62
C GLU A 449 49.66 -2.08 -8.89
N LEU A 450 48.81 -1.20 -9.43
CA LEU A 450 48.02 -1.45 -10.62
C LEU A 450 48.83 -1.25 -11.90
N THR A 451 49.73 -0.27 -11.92
CA THR A 451 50.51 0.07 -13.12
C THR A 451 51.36 -1.12 -13.59
N GLY A 452 51.27 -1.46 -14.87
CA GLY A 452 51.94 -2.60 -15.49
C GLY A 452 51.30 -3.96 -15.21
N GLN A 453 50.19 -4.02 -14.46
CA GLN A 453 49.43 -5.24 -14.23
C GLN A 453 48.27 -5.37 -15.22
N THR A 454 47.79 -6.60 -15.40
CA THR A 454 46.50 -6.82 -16.07
C THR A 454 45.35 -6.33 -15.19
N PRO A 455 44.26 -5.79 -15.75
CA PRO A 455 43.06 -5.42 -15.00
C PRO A 455 42.57 -6.55 -14.10
N LEU A 456 41.95 -6.18 -12.98
CA LEU A 456 41.45 -7.08 -11.96
C LEU A 456 40.63 -8.23 -12.57
N GLN A 457 40.73 -9.40 -11.95
CA GLN A 457 39.93 -10.55 -12.35
C GLN A 457 38.44 -10.19 -12.27
N MET A 458 37.69 -10.61 -13.29
CA MET A 458 36.26 -10.33 -13.38
C MET A 458 35.49 -11.53 -13.91
N SER A 459 34.29 -11.79 -13.40
CA SER A 459 33.43 -12.90 -13.79
C SER A 459 31.98 -12.43 -14.01
N LEU A 460 31.12 -13.24 -14.64
CA LEU A 460 29.69 -12.91 -14.80
C LEU A 460 28.84 -13.24 -13.57
N LYS A 461 29.40 -13.98 -12.61
CA LYS A 461 28.74 -14.43 -11.39
C LYS A 461 29.76 -14.57 -10.25
N PRO A 462 29.33 -14.51 -8.98
CA PRO A 462 30.21 -14.75 -7.84
C PRO A 462 30.95 -16.08 -7.99
N GLY A 463 32.27 -16.08 -7.75
CA GLY A 463 33.11 -17.28 -7.92
C GLY A 463 33.13 -17.93 -9.31
N GLY A 464 32.71 -17.23 -10.37
CA GLY A 464 32.72 -17.72 -11.75
C GLY A 464 34.09 -17.65 -12.44
N ASP A 465 34.17 -18.21 -13.66
CA ASP A 465 35.35 -18.13 -14.50
C ASP A 465 35.66 -16.69 -14.94
N ASP A 466 36.94 -16.41 -15.19
CA ASP A 466 37.41 -15.10 -15.63
C ASP A 466 36.90 -14.75 -17.04
N LEU A 467 36.19 -13.63 -17.15
CA LEU A 467 35.52 -13.13 -18.35
C LEU A 467 36.45 -12.32 -19.26
N ARG A 468 37.66 -11.96 -18.80
CA ARG A 468 38.54 -10.99 -19.48
C ARG A 468 38.74 -11.30 -20.97
N GLU A 469 39.04 -12.53 -21.34
CA GLU A 469 39.29 -12.89 -22.75
C GLU A 469 38.06 -12.69 -23.63
N ALA A 470 36.88 -13.13 -23.16
CA ALA A 470 35.62 -12.98 -23.89
C ALA A 470 35.23 -11.50 -24.04
N MET A 471 35.41 -10.71 -22.98
CA MET A 471 35.20 -9.26 -23.00
C MET A 471 36.12 -8.60 -24.04
N TRP A 472 37.43 -8.86 -23.98
CA TRP A 472 38.40 -8.25 -24.88
C TRP A 472 38.15 -8.61 -26.35
N ALA A 473 37.73 -9.84 -26.65
CA ALA A 473 37.36 -10.22 -28.02
C ALA A 473 36.20 -9.38 -28.60
N VAL A 474 35.31 -8.88 -27.75
CA VAL A 474 34.23 -7.95 -28.16
C VAL A 474 34.78 -6.54 -28.36
N VAL A 475 35.63 -6.06 -27.44
CA VAL A 475 36.26 -4.74 -27.55
C VAL A 475 37.11 -4.64 -28.81
N ASP A 476 37.90 -5.66 -29.14
CA ASP A 476 38.74 -5.69 -30.34
C ASP A 476 37.90 -5.54 -31.63
N LYS A 477 36.71 -6.17 -31.67
CA LYS A 477 35.82 -6.15 -32.84
C LYS A 477 34.95 -4.90 -32.93
N ARG A 478 34.44 -4.39 -31.80
CA ARG A 478 33.40 -3.34 -31.75
C ARG A 478 33.91 -2.01 -31.20
N GLY A 479 35.11 -1.96 -30.64
CA GLY A 479 35.70 -0.77 -30.02
C GLY A 479 35.13 -0.39 -28.65
N LYS A 480 34.10 -1.09 -28.16
CA LYS A 480 33.46 -0.83 -26.87
C LYS A 480 32.84 -2.11 -26.29
N TRP A 481 32.86 -2.22 -24.96
CA TRP A 481 32.10 -3.20 -24.19
C TRP A 481 31.53 -2.56 -22.93
N GLN A 482 30.36 -3.03 -22.47
CA GLN A 482 29.78 -2.63 -21.19
C GLN A 482 28.97 -3.79 -20.60
N GLY A 483 28.98 -3.94 -19.28
CA GLY A 483 28.18 -4.95 -18.59
C GLY A 483 28.47 -5.05 -17.10
N GLU A 484 27.62 -5.83 -16.42
CA GLU A 484 27.84 -6.21 -15.02
C GLU A 484 28.93 -7.29 -14.95
N VAL A 485 29.87 -7.11 -14.03
CA VAL A 485 30.87 -8.09 -13.66
C VAL A 485 30.96 -8.22 -12.15
N TRP A 486 31.41 -9.37 -11.68
CA TRP A 486 31.86 -9.58 -10.32
C TRP A 486 33.37 -9.46 -10.29
N THR A 487 33.90 -8.64 -9.39
CA THR A 487 35.34 -8.49 -9.21
C THR A 487 35.69 -8.52 -7.73
N ARG A 488 36.98 -8.42 -7.40
CA ARG A 488 37.49 -8.65 -6.05
C ARG A 488 38.39 -7.52 -5.60
N ARG A 489 38.12 -6.98 -4.41
CA ARG A 489 38.99 -6.01 -3.75
C ARG A 489 40.29 -6.68 -3.29
N LYS A 490 41.31 -5.88 -2.97
CA LYS A 490 42.55 -6.36 -2.35
C LYS A 490 42.32 -7.15 -1.04
N SER A 491 41.26 -6.83 -0.30
CA SER A 491 40.86 -7.54 0.92
C SER A 491 40.38 -8.97 0.68
N GLY A 492 40.06 -9.34 -0.56
CA GLY A 492 39.42 -10.61 -0.92
C GLY A 492 37.90 -10.55 -1.02
N GLU A 493 37.28 -9.43 -0.65
CA GLU A 493 35.83 -9.19 -0.80
C GLU A 493 35.43 -9.15 -2.28
N GLU A 494 34.47 -10.00 -2.67
CA GLU A 494 33.86 -9.94 -4.00
C GLU A 494 32.71 -8.93 -4.01
N TYR A 495 32.62 -8.14 -5.08
CA TYR A 495 31.57 -7.15 -5.26
C TYR A 495 31.12 -7.06 -6.72
N PRO A 496 29.83 -6.80 -6.98
CA PRO A 496 29.34 -6.52 -8.32
C PRO A 496 29.75 -5.11 -8.74
N ALA A 497 30.24 -4.99 -9.97
CA ALA A 497 30.64 -3.74 -10.58
C ALA A 497 30.06 -3.60 -11.99
N TRP A 498 29.68 -2.38 -12.36
CA TRP A 498 29.35 -2.05 -13.73
C TRP A 498 30.62 -1.57 -14.44
N LEU A 499 31.09 -2.33 -15.43
CA LEU A 499 32.32 -2.03 -16.17
C LEU A 499 31.99 -1.57 -17.59
N THR A 500 32.61 -0.47 -18.01
CA THR A 500 32.62 0.00 -19.41
C THR A 500 34.04 0.14 -19.90
N VAL A 501 34.33 -0.42 -21.07
CA VAL A 501 35.66 -0.40 -21.72
C VAL A 501 35.52 0.20 -23.11
N THR A 502 36.30 1.24 -23.41
CA THR A 502 36.29 1.93 -24.71
C THR A 502 37.70 2.01 -25.30
N ALA A 503 37.86 1.62 -26.55
CA ALA A 503 39.13 1.72 -27.27
C ALA A 503 39.35 3.14 -27.81
N VAL A 504 40.54 3.70 -27.55
CA VAL A 504 41.01 4.98 -28.08
C VAL A 504 41.97 4.72 -29.23
N ARG A 505 41.75 5.37 -30.37
CA ARG A 505 42.58 5.19 -31.57
C ARG A 505 43.44 6.43 -31.82
N ASP A 506 44.63 6.20 -32.33
CA ASP A 506 45.52 7.27 -32.80
C ASP A 506 45.11 7.78 -34.19
N GLU A 507 45.85 8.77 -34.70
CA GLU A 507 45.63 9.37 -36.03
C GLU A 507 45.79 8.37 -37.20
N SER A 508 46.43 7.21 -36.96
CA SER A 508 46.58 6.14 -37.93
C SER A 508 45.43 5.12 -37.91
N GLY A 509 44.48 5.26 -36.97
CA GLY A 509 43.37 4.33 -36.75
C GLY A 509 43.75 3.10 -35.91
N THR A 510 45.00 3.02 -35.45
CA THR A 510 45.50 1.95 -34.58
C THR A 510 45.04 2.21 -33.14
N ILE A 511 44.73 1.16 -32.39
CA ILE A 511 44.35 1.32 -30.98
C ILE A 511 45.60 1.76 -30.22
N SER A 512 45.52 2.94 -29.60
CA SER A 512 46.58 3.47 -28.74
C SER A 512 46.37 2.96 -27.32
N ASN A 513 45.21 3.26 -26.72
CA ASN A 513 44.90 2.96 -25.33
C ASN A 513 43.46 2.43 -25.19
N TYR A 514 43.12 1.88 -24.02
CA TYR A 514 41.73 1.67 -23.61
C TYR A 514 41.41 2.50 -22.38
N VAL A 515 40.23 3.12 -22.37
CA VAL A 515 39.70 3.84 -21.20
C VAL A 515 38.61 2.97 -20.59
N CYS A 516 38.80 2.64 -19.32
CA CYS A 516 37.90 1.81 -18.54
C CYS A 516 37.29 2.64 -17.41
N THR A 517 35.98 2.47 -17.22
CA THR A 517 35.23 3.05 -16.09
C THR A 517 34.52 1.92 -15.36
N GLN A 518 34.55 1.97 -14.03
CA GLN A 518 34.01 0.95 -13.18
C GLN A 518 33.30 1.60 -11.98
N ALA A 519 32.03 1.23 -11.80
CA ALA A 519 31.21 1.66 -10.68
C ALA A 519 30.82 0.46 -9.81
N ASP A 520 31.01 0.57 -8.50
CA ASP A 520 30.52 -0.40 -7.52
C ASP A 520 28.99 -0.30 -7.41
N ILE A 521 28.28 -1.38 -7.75
CA ILE A 521 26.81 -1.40 -7.71
C ILE A 521 26.27 -2.19 -6.51
N THR A 522 27.11 -2.48 -5.51
CA THR A 522 26.72 -3.26 -4.32
C THR A 522 25.55 -2.61 -3.58
N GLN A 523 25.65 -1.32 -3.26
CA GLN A 523 24.57 -0.61 -2.56
C GLN A 523 23.28 -0.54 -3.38
N GLN A 524 23.40 -0.38 -4.70
CA GLN A 524 22.23 -0.38 -5.59
C GLN A 524 21.53 -1.74 -5.57
N LYS A 525 22.28 -2.84 -5.61
CA LYS A 525 21.71 -4.20 -5.53
C LYS A 525 21.11 -4.51 -4.17
N MET A 526 21.77 -4.14 -3.07
CA MET A 526 21.24 -4.29 -1.72
C MET A 526 19.93 -3.52 -1.55
N ALA A 527 19.89 -2.26 -2.01
CA ALA A 527 18.67 -1.45 -1.97
C ALA A 527 17.56 -2.05 -2.84
N GLN A 528 17.89 -2.59 -4.03
CA GLN A 528 16.91 -3.25 -4.89
C GLN A 528 16.33 -4.51 -4.22
N GLU A 529 17.16 -5.33 -3.58
CA GLU A 529 16.73 -6.53 -2.88
C GLU A 529 15.90 -6.20 -1.63
N GLU A 530 16.28 -5.16 -0.90
CA GLU A 530 15.51 -4.63 0.23
C GLU A 530 14.14 -4.09 -0.22
N ILE A 531 14.08 -3.35 -1.32
CA ILE A 531 12.82 -2.91 -1.93
C ILE A 531 11.95 -4.11 -2.32
N MET A 532 12.52 -5.17 -2.92
CA MET A 532 11.78 -6.39 -3.24
C MET A 532 11.27 -7.10 -1.99
N GLN A 533 12.08 -7.19 -0.93
CA GLN A 533 11.68 -7.74 0.36
C GLN A 533 10.50 -6.95 0.96
N LEU A 534 10.61 -5.62 1.03
CA LEU A 534 9.56 -4.76 1.58
C LEU A 534 8.27 -4.78 0.74
N ALA A 535 8.37 -4.96 -0.58
CA ALA A 535 7.21 -4.97 -1.47
C ALA A 535 6.42 -6.29 -1.42
N TYR A 536 7.09 -7.41 -1.18
CA TYR A 536 6.51 -8.76 -1.37
C TYR A 536 6.49 -9.64 -0.11
N TYR A 537 7.20 -9.27 0.95
CA TYR A 537 7.31 -10.04 2.17
C TYR A 537 6.91 -9.20 3.40
N ASP A 538 6.42 -9.88 4.43
CA ASP A 538 6.14 -9.30 5.74
C ASP A 538 7.46 -9.12 6.50
N PRO A 539 7.80 -7.91 6.97
CA PRO A 539 9.10 -7.63 7.58
C PRO A 539 9.31 -8.35 8.91
N LEU A 540 8.24 -8.75 9.61
CA LEU A 540 8.35 -9.42 10.90
C LEU A 540 8.63 -10.92 10.76
N THR A 541 7.89 -11.60 9.88
CA THR A 541 7.92 -13.07 9.74
C THR A 541 8.72 -13.54 8.52
N SER A 542 9.06 -12.64 7.60
CA SER A 542 9.68 -12.93 6.30
C SER A 542 8.83 -13.85 5.41
N LEU A 543 7.55 -14.03 5.73
CA LEU A 543 6.59 -14.71 4.88
C LEU A 543 6.13 -13.80 3.74
N PRO A 544 5.70 -14.35 2.59
CA PRO A 544 4.91 -13.62 1.61
C PRO A 544 3.85 -12.72 2.26
N ASN A 545 3.78 -11.47 1.81
CA ASN A 545 2.70 -10.57 2.20
C ASN A 545 1.46 -10.77 1.31
N ARG A 546 0.40 -10.01 1.57
CA ARG A 546 -0.85 -10.06 0.80
C ARG A 546 -0.64 -9.93 -0.72
N ARG A 547 0.29 -9.07 -1.15
CA ARG A 547 0.56 -8.85 -2.58
C ARG A 547 1.14 -10.10 -3.24
N LEU A 548 2.18 -10.69 -2.66
CA LEU A 548 2.80 -11.89 -3.20
C LEU A 548 1.84 -13.10 -3.15
N LEU A 549 1.02 -13.21 -2.09
CA LEU A 549 -0.01 -14.24 -2.01
C LEU A 549 -1.00 -14.14 -3.18
N LEU A 550 -1.53 -12.94 -3.47
CA LEU A 550 -2.49 -12.75 -4.55
C LEU A 550 -1.88 -13.05 -5.93
N GLU A 551 -0.62 -12.67 -6.15
CA GLU A 551 0.11 -13.02 -7.38
C GLU A 551 0.26 -14.54 -7.54
N ARG A 552 0.63 -15.25 -6.45
CA ARG A 552 0.73 -16.72 -6.47
C ARG A 552 -0.63 -17.37 -6.65
N LEU A 553 -1.67 -16.90 -5.96
CA LEU A 553 -3.03 -17.42 -6.10
C LEU A 553 -3.57 -17.25 -7.53
N GLN A 554 -3.33 -16.10 -8.17
CA GLN A 554 -3.67 -15.86 -9.56
C GLN A 554 -2.96 -16.85 -10.50
N HIS A 555 -1.69 -17.12 -10.25
CA HIS A 555 -0.92 -18.13 -10.98
C HIS A 555 -1.49 -19.55 -10.77
N SER A 556 -1.74 -19.94 -9.52
CA SER A 556 -2.29 -21.25 -9.15
C SER A 556 -3.66 -21.51 -9.78
N ILE A 557 -4.55 -20.52 -9.80
CA ILE A 557 -5.87 -20.62 -10.46
C ILE A 557 -5.71 -20.77 -11.97
N SER A 558 -4.76 -20.05 -12.58
CA SER A 558 -4.45 -20.18 -14.00
C SER A 558 -3.92 -21.57 -14.34
N MET A 559 -3.12 -22.16 -13.45
CA MET A 559 -2.61 -23.53 -13.57
C MET A 559 -3.72 -24.58 -13.35
N HIS A 560 -4.59 -24.40 -12.36
CA HIS A 560 -5.78 -25.24 -12.12
C HIS A 560 -6.65 -25.36 -13.38
N ASN A 561 -6.88 -24.25 -14.08
CA ASN A 561 -7.67 -24.26 -15.33
C ASN A 561 -7.08 -25.17 -16.41
N ARG A 562 -5.76 -25.43 -16.38
CA ARG A 562 -5.05 -26.31 -17.31
C ARG A 562 -4.91 -27.74 -16.80
N SER A 563 -4.55 -27.92 -15.54
CA SER A 563 -4.23 -29.24 -14.95
C SER A 563 -5.42 -29.96 -14.34
N LYS A 564 -6.53 -29.25 -14.09
CA LYS A 564 -7.72 -29.73 -13.36
C LYS A 564 -7.42 -30.21 -11.93
N GLN A 565 -6.30 -29.78 -11.35
CA GLN A 565 -5.91 -30.07 -9.97
C GLN A 565 -6.43 -28.99 -9.05
N ALA A 566 -7.20 -29.35 -8.03
CA ALA A 566 -7.82 -28.41 -7.10
C ALA A 566 -6.79 -27.59 -6.31
N VAL A 567 -7.25 -26.44 -5.83
CA VAL A 567 -6.50 -25.51 -4.99
C VAL A 567 -7.32 -25.27 -3.72
N ALA A 568 -6.68 -25.19 -2.55
CA ALA A 568 -7.33 -24.77 -1.31
C ALA A 568 -6.67 -23.50 -0.77
N LEU A 569 -7.49 -22.71 -0.09
CA LEU A 569 -7.06 -21.55 0.65
C LEU A 569 -7.50 -21.71 2.11
N LEU A 570 -6.54 -21.71 3.03
CA LEU A 570 -6.78 -21.84 4.46
C LEU A 570 -6.47 -20.49 5.11
N PHE A 571 -7.49 -19.83 5.65
CA PHE A 571 -7.36 -18.67 6.52
C PHE A 571 -7.17 -19.14 7.94
N LEU A 572 -6.16 -18.62 8.62
CA LEU A 572 -5.82 -18.95 9.99
C LEU A 572 -5.72 -17.65 10.79
N ASP A 573 -6.32 -17.65 11.96
CA ASP A 573 -6.18 -16.58 12.93
C ASP A 573 -5.84 -17.16 14.31
N LEU A 574 -4.97 -16.45 15.04
CA LEU A 574 -4.55 -16.86 16.37
C LEU A 574 -5.58 -16.44 17.43
N ASP A 575 -6.09 -17.43 18.15
CA ASP A 575 -7.12 -17.18 19.15
C ASP A 575 -6.57 -16.34 20.31
N ASN A 576 -7.30 -15.28 20.69
CA ASN A 576 -7.00 -14.40 21.82
C ASN A 576 -5.61 -13.72 21.74
N PHE A 577 -5.05 -13.55 20.54
CA PHE A 577 -3.75 -12.89 20.36
C PHE A 577 -3.73 -11.44 20.86
N LYS A 578 -4.86 -10.73 20.70
CA LYS A 578 -5.01 -9.37 21.22
C LYS A 578 -4.86 -9.32 22.75
N ASP A 579 -5.50 -10.25 23.47
CA ASP A 579 -5.42 -10.31 24.93
C ASP A 579 -3.98 -10.57 25.40
N LEU A 580 -3.23 -11.38 24.64
CA LEU A 580 -1.81 -11.61 24.88
C LEU A 580 -0.99 -10.32 24.71
N ASN A 581 -1.21 -9.56 23.64
CA ASN A 581 -0.54 -8.27 23.44
C ASN A 581 -0.89 -7.26 24.53
N ASP A 582 -2.16 -7.15 24.90
CA ASP A 582 -2.64 -6.20 25.90
C ASP A 582 -2.09 -6.55 27.30
N THR A 583 -1.88 -7.84 27.59
CA THR A 583 -1.39 -8.33 28.88
C THR A 583 0.15 -8.35 29.00
N ARG A 584 0.87 -8.67 27.90
CA ARG A 584 2.31 -8.99 27.93
C ARG A 584 3.18 -8.08 27.05
N GLY A 585 2.54 -7.21 26.27
CA GLY A 585 3.22 -6.27 25.37
C GLY A 585 3.53 -6.85 24.00
N HIS A 586 3.69 -5.96 23.03
CA HIS A 586 3.86 -6.31 21.62
C HIS A 586 5.13 -7.11 21.30
N GLU A 587 6.22 -6.97 22.07
CA GLU A 587 7.45 -7.74 21.84
C GLU A 587 7.24 -9.26 22.00
N VAL A 588 6.40 -9.66 22.97
CA VAL A 588 6.05 -11.08 23.21
C VAL A 588 5.17 -11.59 22.06
N GLY A 589 4.20 -10.78 21.62
CA GLY A 589 3.38 -11.09 20.44
C GLY A 589 4.19 -11.25 19.17
N ASP A 590 5.18 -10.38 18.93
CA ASP A 590 6.06 -10.46 17.77
C ASP A 590 6.91 -11.73 17.75
N GLN A 591 7.41 -12.17 18.92
CA GLN A 591 8.14 -13.44 19.05
C GLN A 591 7.22 -14.63 18.81
N LEU A 592 5.99 -14.58 19.32
CA LEU A 592 4.98 -15.61 19.08
C LEU A 592 4.68 -15.75 17.58
N LEU A 593 4.43 -14.64 16.89
CA LEU A 593 4.15 -14.61 15.45
C LEU A 593 5.30 -15.21 14.61
N LYS A 594 6.56 -14.92 14.97
CA LYS A 594 7.73 -15.53 14.32
C LYS A 594 7.77 -17.05 14.50
N GLN A 595 7.49 -17.55 15.71
CA GLN A 595 7.47 -18.99 15.98
C GLN A 595 6.28 -19.68 15.31
N VAL A 596 5.09 -19.05 15.30
CA VAL A 596 3.90 -19.52 14.57
C VAL A 596 4.21 -19.66 13.09
N ALA A 597 4.80 -18.64 12.45
CA ALA A 597 5.18 -18.67 11.05
C ALA A 597 6.08 -19.88 10.72
N GLN A 598 7.09 -20.14 11.55
CA GLN A 598 7.98 -21.30 11.41
C GLN A 598 7.24 -22.64 11.56
N ARG A 599 6.31 -22.74 12.51
CA ARG A 599 5.51 -23.95 12.71
C ARG A 599 4.59 -24.23 11.52
N ILE A 600 3.92 -23.21 11.00
CA ILE A 600 3.06 -23.36 9.81
C ILE A 600 3.91 -23.80 8.61
N LEU A 601 5.08 -23.17 8.37
CA LEU A 601 5.99 -23.58 7.29
C LEU A 601 6.44 -25.04 7.41
N SER A 602 6.68 -25.54 8.62
CA SER A 602 7.04 -26.95 8.86
C SER A 602 5.91 -27.94 8.57
N CYS A 603 4.66 -27.45 8.53
CA CYS A 603 3.50 -28.26 8.22
C CYS A 603 3.24 -28.39 6.71
N THR A 604 3.70 -27.42 5.92
CA THR A 604 3.48 -27.29 4.48
C THR A 604 4.65 -27.80 3.64
N ARG A 605 4.43 -28.06 2.34
CA ARG A 605 5.51 -28.43 1.38
C ARG A 605 6.02 -27.20 0.62
N GLU A 606 7.15 -27.35 -0.08
CA GLU A 606 7.79 -26.26 -0.86
C GLU A 606 6.90 -25.67 -1.97
N GLY A 607 5.98 -26.47 -2.51
CA GLY A 607 4.99 -26.03 -3.50
C GLY A 607 3.77 -25.33 -2.90
N ASP A 608 3.62 -25.28 -1.59
CA ASP A 608 2.56 -24.52 -0.93
C ASP A 608 3.07 -23.12 -0.57
N THR A 609 2.17 -22.18 -0.39
CA THR A 609 2.53 -20.81 0.03
C THR A 609 1.91 -20.49 1.37
N VAL A 610 2.73 -20.09 2.34
CA VAL A 610 2.28 -19.52 3.60
C VAL A 610 2.50 -18.02 3.54
N ALA A 611 1.47 -17.22 3.82
CA ALA A 611 1.52 -15.78 3.80
C ALA A 611 0.98 -15.20 5.10
N ARG A 612 1.42 -13.99 5.47
CA ARG A 612 0.83 -13.21 6.56
C ARG A 612 0.15 -11.98 5.98
N LEU A 613 -1.15 -11.82 6.25
CA LEU A 613 -1.93 -10.69 5.72
C LEU A 613 -1.78 -9.44 6.57
N GLY A 614 -1.57 -9.61 7.87
CA GLY A 614 -1.43 -8.55 8.86
C GLY A 614 -1.88 -9.05 10.23
N GLY A 615 -1.49 -8.39 11.32
CA GLY A 615 -1.89 -8.78 12.67
C GLY A 615 -1.53 -10.24 12.98
N ASP A 616 -2.53 -11.00 13.38
CA ASP A 616 -2.54 -12.43 13.71
C ASP A 616 -3.02 -13.34 12.57
N GLU A 617 -3.28 -12.78 11.38
CA GLU A 617 -3.88 -13.50 10.25
C GLU A 617 -2.81 -14.08 9.30
N PHE A 618 -2.87 -15.39 9.12
CA PHE A 618 -2.08 -16.14 8.15
C PHE A 618 -2.99 -16.76 7.09
N VAL A 619 -2.50 -16.84 5.86
CA VAL A 619 -3.18 -17.55 4.77
C VAL A 619 -2.26 -18.55 4.14
N ILE A 620 -2.74 -19.79 4.02
CA ILE A 620 -2.03 -20.88 3.39
C ILE A 620 -2.73 -21.24 2.08
N LEU A 621 -1.98 -21.16 0.98
CA LEU A 621 -2.39 -21.59 -0.34
C LEU A 621 -1.80 -22.97 -0.60
N LEU A 622 -2.68 -23.96 -0.73
CA LEU A 622 -2.33 -25.34 -1.07
C LEU A 622 -2.63 -25.56 -2.56
N GLU A 623 -1.59 -25.83 -3.32
CA GLU A 623 -1.69 -26.14 -4.74
C GLU A 623 -1.74 -27.66 -4.95
N ASN A 624 -2.34 -28.16 -6.02
CA ASN A 624 -2.26 -29.58 -6.41
C ASN A 624 -2.67 -30.57 -5.29
N ILE A 625 -3.88 -30.39 -4.75
CA ILE A 625 -4.41 -31.17 -3.61
C ILE A 625 -5.42 -32.24 -4.02
N GLY A 626 -5.57 -32.56 -5.30
CA GLY A 626 -6.45 -33.64 -5.77
C GLY A 626 -7.28 -33.26 -6.98
N GLY A 627 -7.84 -34.29 -7.63
CA GLY A 627 -8.67 -34.12 -8.84
C GLY A 627 -10.17 -34.07 -8.56
N SER A 628 -10.60 -34.47 -7.36
CA SER A 628 -12.00 -34.42 -6.91
C SER A 628 -12.16 -33.51 -5.70
N GLU A 629 -13.36 -32.97 -5.51
CA GLU A 629 -13.66 -32.10 -4.37
C GLU A 629 -13.45 -32.80 -3.02
N GLN A 630 -13.86 -34.08 -2.91
CA GLN A 630 -13.67 -34.85 -1.68
C GLN A 630 -12.18 -35.06 -1.37
N GLU A 631 -11.38 -35.46 -2.36
CA GLU A 631 -9.94 -35.66 -2.19
C GLU A 631 -9.23 -34.35 -1.82
N ALA A 632 -9.62 -33.24 -2.46
CA ALA A 632 -9.12 -31.91 -2.13
C ALA A 632 -9.48 -31.49 -0.70
N ALA A 633 -10.72 -31.75 -0.27
CA ALA A 633 -11.18 -31.48 1.09
C ALA A 633 -10.40 -32.30 2.11
N ASP A 634 -10.23 -33.60 1.89
CA ASP A 634 -9.52 -34.50 2.81
C ASP A 634 -8.05 -34.08 2.96
N ASN A 635 -7.37 -33.74 1.85
CA ASN A 635 -5.98 -33.27 1.87
C ASN A 635 -5.84 -31.90 2.55
N ALA A 636 -6.73 -30.96 2.27
CA ALA A 636 -6.74 -29.66 2.93
C ALA A 636 -7.04 -29.78 4.44
N ALA A 637 -7.97 -30.66 4.83
CA ALA A 637 -8.30 -30.93 6.21
C ALA A 637 -7.12 -31.55 6.96
N ALA A 638 -6.42 -32.51 6.35
CA ALA A 638 -5.25 -33.15 6.95
C ALA A 638 -4.15 -32.13 7.26
N ILE A 639 -3.88 -31.19 6.34
CA ILE A 639 -2.90 -30.12 6.55
C ILE A 639 -3.40 -29.12 7.60
N GLY A 640 -4.68 -28.74 7.55
CA GLY A 640 -5.28 -27.82 8.52
C GLY A 640 -5.25 -28.34 9.96
N TRP A 641 -5.64 -29.60 10.19
CA TRP A 641 -5.54 -30.23 11.52
C TRP A 641 -4.10 -30.37 11.99
N LYS A 642 -3.17 -30.73 11.08
CA LYS A 642 -1.74 -30.75 11.40
C LYS A 642 -1.23 -29.37 11.83
N ILE A 643 -1.71 -28.29 11.22
CA ILE A 643 -1.38 -26.92 11.62
C ILE A 643 -1.96 -26.60 13.00
N ILE A 644 -3.23 -26.91 13.25
CA ILE A 644 -3.87 -26.69 14.57
C ILE A 644 -3.08 -27.38 15.68
N ASP A 645 -2.75 -28.67 15.50
CA ASP A 645 -1.98 -29.43 16.48
C ASP A 645 -0.60 -28.81 16.72
N LYS A 646 0.09 -28.40 15.65
CA LYS A 646 1.45 -27.83 15.75
C LYS A 646 1.45 -26.45 16.40
N VAL A 647 0.47 -25.61 16.08
CA VAL A 647 0.30 -24.29 16.71
C VAL A 647 -0.08 -24.44 18.19
N GLY A 648 -0.87 -25.45 18.55
CA GLY A 648 -1.24 -25.74 19.94
C GLY A 648 -0.10 -26.15 20.88
N GLU A 649 1.08 -26.49 20.36
CA GLU A 649 2.25 -26.83 21.19
C GLU A 649 2.73 -25.62 22.03
N PRO A 650 3.30 -25.83 23.23
CA PRO A 650 3.78 -24.73 24.07
C PRO A 650 4.91 -23.93 23.39
N TYR A 651 4.94 -22.62 23.60
CA TYR A 651 5.98 -21.69 23.13
C TYR A 651 6.87 -21.28 24.30
N ASP A 652 8.18 -21.28 24.10
CA ASP A 652 9.14 -20.71 25.05
C ASP A 652 9.49 -19.29 24.58
N ILE A 653 8.99 -18.29 25.31
CA ILE A 653 9.16 -16.86 25.00
C ILE A 653 9.59 -16.17 26.28
N GLY A 654 10.85 -15.71 26.33
CA GLY A 654 11.39 -15.06 27.52
C GLY A 654 11.47 -15.94 28.79
N GLY A 655 11.53 -17.27 28.64
CA GLY A 655 11.61 -18.22 29.76
C GLY A 655 10.27 -18.56 30.42
N ALA A 656 9.14 -18.10 29.84
CA ALA A 656 7.80 -18.49 30.23
C ALA A 656 7.16 -19.38 29.14
N SER A 657 6.40 -20.38 29.57
CA SER A 657 5.65 -21.25 28.65
C SER A 657 4.31 -20.62 28.30
N HIS A 658 4.06 -20.41 27.01
CA HIS A 658 2.83 -19.86 26.48
C HIS A 658 2.07 -20.90 25.65
N HIS A 659 0.75 -20.85 25.70
CA HIS A 659 -0.12 -21.66 24.87
C HIS A 659 -1.01 -20.74 24.03
N THR A 660 -1.15 -21.05 22.75
CA THR A 660 -2.10 -20.39 21.85
C THR A 660 -2.78 -21.48 21.03
N SER A 661 -4.03 -21.25 20.65
CA SER A 661 -4.72 -22.03 19.62
C SER A 661 -4.91 -21.19 18.36
N CYS A 662 -5.40 -21.81 17.30
CA CYS A 662 -5.82 -21.09 16.11
C CYS A 662 -7.14 -21.62 15.55
N SER A 663 -7.87 -20.73 14.89
CA SER A 663 -9.09 -21.05 14.17
C SER A 663 -8.82 -21.01 12.67
N ILE A 664 -9.21 -22.07 11.94
CA ILE A 664 -8.92 -22.20 10.51
C ILE A 664 -10.21 -22.27 9.68
N GLY A 665 -10.32 -21.41 8.67
CA GLY A 665 -11.31 -21.46 7.62
C GLY A 665 -10.73 -21.96 6.32
N ALA A 666 -11.37 -22.94 5.67
CA ALA A 666 -10.90 -23.52 4.42
C ALA A 666 -11.90 -23.26 3.28
N ALA A 667 -11.41 -22.76 2.15
CA ALA A 667 -12.16 -22.63 0.92
C ALA A 667 -11.49 -23.42 -0.20
N LEU A 668 -12.30 -24.24 -0.90
CA LEU A 668 -11.82 -25.09 -1.99
C LEU A 668 -12.19 -24.49 -3.34
N ARG A 669 -11.27 -24.67 -4.29
CA ARG A 669 -11.47 -24.35 -5.69
C ARG A 669 -11.43 -25.63 -6.53
N CYS A 670 -12.61 -26.20 -6.77
CA CYS A 670 -12.79 -27.45 -7.52
C CYS A 670 -13.46 -27.26 -8.88
N GLU A 671 -14.38 -26.29 -9.03
CA GLU A 671 -15.13 -26.02 -10.27
C GLU A 671 -14.62 -24.76 -11.01
N GLN A 672 -15.16 -24.41 -12.18
CA GLN A 672 -14.85 -23.15 -12.89
C GLN A 672 -15.82 -22.02 -12.45
N GLY A 673 -15.39 -20.75 -12.45
CA GLY A 673 -16.26 -19.57 -12.17
C GLY A 673 -16.05 -18.75 -10.86
N VAL A 674 -15.53 -19.30 -9.77
CA VAL A 674 -15.10 -18.57 -8.54
C VAL A 674 -13.87 -17.69 -8.82
N ASP A 675 -14.03 -16.39 -8.62
CA ASP A 675 -12.97 -15.36 -8.69
C ASP A 675 -12.06 -15.43 -7.46
N ILE A 676 -10.88 -14.82 -7.52
CA ILE A 676 -9.93 -14.75 -6.39
C ILE A 676 -10.58 -14.10 -5.17
N ASP A 677 -11.28 -12.98 -5.39
CA ASP A 677 -11.92 -12.23 -4.31
C ASP A 677 -12.99 -13.05 -3.61
N ASP A 678 -13.74 -13.86 -4.37
CA ASP A 678 -14.74 -14.77 -3.83
C ASP A 678 -14.08 -15.91 -3.03
N LEU A 679 -12.98 -16.50 -3.52
CA LEU A 679 -12.25 -17.52 -2.78
C LEU A 679 -11.64 -16.99 -1.47
N MET A 680 -11.09 -15.78 -1.49
CA MET A 680 -10.59 -15.09 -0.30
C MET A 680 -11.72 -14.87 0.72
N LYS A 681 -12.86 -14.32 0.26
CA LYS A 681 -14.04 -14.06 1.09
C LYS A 681 -14.60 -15.35 1.72
N ARG A 682 -14.67 -16.43 0.95
CA ARG A 682 -15.14 -17.75 1.43
C ARG A 682 -14.24 -18.31 2.53
N GLY A 683 -12.93 -18.18 2.38
CA GLY A 683 -11.95 -18.63 3.38
C GLY A 683 -12.08 -17.86 4.69
N ASP A 684 -12.20 -16.53 4.60
CA ASP A 684 -12.40 -15.64 5.74
C ASP A 684 -13.72 -15.94 6.49
N LEU A 685 -14.83 -16.08 5.77
CA LEU A 685 -16.12 -16.46 6.35
C LEU A 685 -16.07 -17.81 7.09
N ALA A 686 -15.40 -18.80 6.49
CA ALA A 686 -15.22 -20.10 7.13
C ALA A 686 -14.35 -20.00 8.41
N MET A 687 -13.36 -19.11 8.43
CA MET A 687 -12.49 -18.90 9.59
C MET A 687 -13.26 -18.22 10.72
N TYR A 688 -14.10 -17.24 10.38
CA TYR A 688 -15.00 -16.61 11.34
C TYR A 688 -15.96 -17.63 11.96
N GLU A 689 -16.52 -18.55 11.16
CA GLU A 689 -17.35 -19.65 11.65
C GLU A 689 -16.56 -20.61 12.57
N ALA A 690 -15.30 -20.91 12.25
CA ALA A 690 -14.42 -21.69 13.13
C ALA A 690 -14.21 -21.02 14.50
N LYS A 691 -14.00 -19.69 14.53
CA LYS A 691 -13.90 -18.95 15.79
C LYS A 691 -15.18 -19.03 16.62
N ARG A 692 -16.33 -19.03 15.95
CA ARG A 692 -17.64 -19.09 16.60
C ARG A 692 -17.95 -20.46 17.19
N ASP A 693 -17.56 -21.53 16.51
CA ASP A 693 -17.83 -22.92 16.91
C ASP A 693 -16.93 -23.41 18.07
N GLY A 694 -16.46 -22.49 18.92
CA GLY A 694 -15.62 -22.79 20.08
C GLY A 694 -14.12 -22.54 19.87
N ARG A 695 -13.70 -22.00 18.71
CA ARG A 695 -12.30 -21.80 18.32
C ARG A 695 -11.53 -23.13 18.24
N ASN A 696 -10.20 -23.06 18.01
CA ASN A 696 -9.33 -24.24 17.96
C ASN A 696 -9.86 -25.37 17.04
N THR A 697 -10.41 -25.00 15.89
CA THR A 697 -11.07 -25.93 14.96
C THR A 697 -10.87 -25.49 13.52
N LEU A 698 -11.13 -26.42 12.60
CA LEU A 698 -11.21 -26.17 11.17
C LEU A 698 -12.68 -26.18 10.71
N ARG A 699 -13.05 -25.23 9.83
CA ARG A 699 -14.33 -25.21 9.12
C ARG A 699 -14.12 -24.99 7.63
N PHE A 700 -14.87 -25.73 6.82
CA PHE A 700 -14.93 -25.50 5.38
C PHE A 700 -16.06 -24.53 5.05
N PHE A 701 -15.86 -23.72 4.03
CA PHE A 701 -16.91 -22.84 3.52
C PHE A 701 -18.12 -23.66 3.03
N HIS A 702 -19.30 -23.25 3.49
CA HIS A 702 -20.59 -23.73 2.99
C HIS A 702 -21.47 -22.54 2.60
N HIS A 703 -22.31 -22.69 1.58
CA HIS A 703 -23.09 -21.56 1.04
C HIS A 703 -24.09 -20.95 2.04
N HIS A 704 -24.53 -21.70 3.06
CA HIS A 704 -25.41 -21.16 4.11
C HIS A 704 -24.69 -20.18 5.06
N MET A 705 -23.35 -20.20 5.12
CA MET A 705 -22.57 -19.31 5.99
C MET A 705 -22.72 -17.83 5.59
N GLU A 706 -22.84 -17.52 4.30
CA GLU A 706 -23.07 -16.14 3.83
C GLU A 706 -24.42 -15.59 4.29
N SER A 707 -25.47 -16.41 4.19
CA SER A 707 -26.80 -16.03 4.67
C SER A 707 -26.85 -15.88 6.19
N ASP A 708 -26.13 -16.73 6.93
CA ASP A 708 -26.14 -16.72 8.39
C ASP A 708 -25.42 -15.49 8.95
N VAL A 709 -24.28 -15.09 8.37
CA VAL A 709 -23.57 -13.87 8.77
C VAL A 709 -24.41 -12.63 8.48
N THR A 710 -24.98 -12.54 7.27
CA THR A 710 -25.86 -11.42 6.89
C THR A 710 -27.09 -11.34 7.80
N TYR A 711 -27.70 -12.50 8.07
CA TYR A 711 -28.86 -12.62 8.96
C TYR A 711 -28.52 -12.15 10.38
N ARG A 712 -27.35 -12.52 10.92
CA ARG A 712 -26.92 -12.12 12.26
C ARG A 712 -26.65 -10.63 12.38
N ILE A 713 -25.96 -10.01 11.41
CA ILE A 713 -25.72 -8.56 11.40
C ILE A 713 -27.04 -7.80 11.39
N ALA A 714 -27.99 -8.25 10.56
CA ALA A 714 -29.34 -7.68 10.54
C ALA A 714 -30.03 -7.85 11.90
N LEU A 715 -29.95 -9.05 12.48
CA LEU A 715 -30.60 -9.36 13.77
C LEU A 715 -29.98 -8.59 14.94
N GLU A 716 -28.67 -8.32 14.94
CA GLU A 716 -27.99 -7.48 15.93
C GLU A 716 -28.48 -6.02 15.85
N GLY A 717 -28.57 -5.48 14.64
CA GLY A 717 -29.15 -4.15 14.40
C GLY A 717 -30.59 -4.07 14.90
N GLU A 718 -31.42 -5.05 14.53
CA GLU A 718 -32.81 -5.18 14.97
C GLU A 718 -32.92 -5.31 16.51
N LEU A 719 -32.00 -6.04 17.15
CA LEU A 719 -31.97 -6.23 18.61
C LEU A 719 -31.72 -4.91 19.34
N ARG A 720 -30.77 -4.10 18.86
CA ARG A 720 -30.43 -2.79 19.42
C ARG A 720 -31.61 -1.82 19.33
N GLU A 721 -32.29 -1.79 18.18
CA GLU A 721 -33.49 -0.96 17.99
C GLU A 721 -34.65 -1.41 18.89
N SER A 722 -34.87 -2.73 18.98
CA SER A 722 -35.96 -3.33 19.75
C SER A 722 -35.86 -3.08 21.26
N LEU A 723 -34.64 -2.94 21.77
CA LEU A 723 -34.37 -2.65 23.18
C LEU A 723 -34.86 -1.25 23.57
N VAL A 724 -34.73 -0.28 22.65
CA VAL A 724 -35.26 1.08 22.84
C VAL A 724 -36.79 1.12 22.67
N GLN A 725 -37.33 0.27 21.78
CA GLN A 725 -38.75 0.26 21.42
C GLN A 725 -39.65 -0.59 22.34
N SER A 726 -39.12 -1.10 23.47
CA SER A 726 -39.88 -1.93 24.43
C SER A 726 -40.54 -3.17 23.79
N GLN A 727 -39.84 -3.83 22.87
CA GLN A 727 -40.35 -5.04 22.19
C GLN A 727 -40.03 -6.35 22.93
N PHE A 728 -39.47 -6.28 24.12
CA PHE A 728 -39.17 -7.44 24.95
C PHE A 728 -40.28 -7.68 25.97
N MET A 729 -40.53 -8.95 26.29
CA MET A 729 -41.48 -9.38 27.30
C MET A 729 -40.96 -10.60 28.05
N LEU A 730 -41.44 -10.79 29.28
CA LEU A 730 -41.17 -12.00 30.06
C LEU A 730 -42.35 -12.96 29.93
N HIS A 731 -42.06 -14.20 29.58
CA HIS A 731 -42.96 -15.32 29.81
C HIS A 731 -42.52 -16.04 31.09
N TYR A 732 -43.45 -16.74 31.72
CA TYR A 732 -43.23 -17.42 32.98
C TYR A 732 -43.55 -18.89 32.81
N GLN A 733 -42.64 -19.77 33.23
CA GLN A 733 -42.87 -21.21 33.25
C GLN A 733 -42.99 -21.71 34.69
N PRO A 734 -44.08 -22.41 35.07
CA PRO A 734 -44.27 -22.85 36.45
C PRO A 734 -43.25 -23.92 36.86
N GLN A 735 -42.76 -23.79 38.08
CA GLN A 735 -41.97 -24.78 38.81
C GLN A 735 -42.85 -25.42 39.87
N VAL A 736 -42.93 -26.76 39.89
CA VAL A 736 -43.85 -27.49 40.78
C VAL A 736 -43.12 -28.43 41.73
N ASP A 737 -43.72 -28.70 42.89
CA ASP A 737 -43.28 -29.74 43.80
C ASP A 737 -43.77 -31.14 43.39
N GLY A 738 -43.40 -32.18 44.16
CA GLY A 738 -43.77 -33.56 43.87
C GLY A 738 -45.28 -33.82 43.92
N ARG A 739 -46.05 -32.93 44.56
CA ARG A 739 -47.52 -32.98 44.65
C ARG A 739 -48.21 -32.22 43.52
N GLY A 740 -47.44 -31.49 42.70
CA GLY A 740 -47.95 -30.66 41.61
C GLY A 740 -48.37 -29.25 42.06
N CYS A 741 -48.01 -28.83 43.28
CA CYS A 741 -48.22 -27.46 43.75
C CYS A 741 -47.16 -26.54 43.12
N ILE A 742 -47.60 -25.38 42.62
CA ILE A 742 -46.70 -24.39 42.03
C ILE A 742 -45.91 -23.71 43.15
N LEU A 743 -44.58 -23.86 43.12
CA LEU A 743 -43.65 -23.23 44.07
C LEU A 743 -43.22 -21.83 43.61
N GLY A 744 -43.22 -21.63 42.29
CA GLY A 744 -42.67 -20.43 41.66
C GLY A 744 -42.71 -20.54 40.15
N ALA A 745 -41.98 -19.65 39.48
CA ALA A 745 -41.81 -19.69 38.04
C ALA A 745 -40.40 -19.28 37.61
N GLU A 746 -40.00 -19.72 36.42
CA GLU A 746 -38.82 -19.18 35.73
C GLU A 746 -39.25 -18.09 34.76
N ALA A 747 -38.61 -16.92 34.84
CA ALA A 747 -38.77 -15.80 33.92
C ALA A 747 -37.93 -16.03 32.66
N LEU A 748 -38.62 -16.20 31.55
CA LEU A 748 -38.05 -16.54 30.25
C LEU A 748 -38.25 -15.39 29.27
N LEU A 749 -37.15 -14.78 28.88
CA LEU A 749 -37.15 -13.65 27.95
C LEU A 749 -37.72 -14.03 26.58
N ARG A 750 -38.57 -13.16 26.03
CA ARG A 750 -39.14 -13.27 24.68
C ARG A 750 -38.99 -11.94 23.96
N TRP A 751 -38.70 -12.02 22.67
CA TRP A 751 -38.61 -10.85 21.80
C TRP A 751 -39.79 -10.81 20.85
N ASN A 752 -40.70 -9.86 21.04
CA ASN A 752 -41.85 -9.67 20.18
C ASN A 752 -41.48 -8.81 18.97
N HIS A 753 -40.86 -9.44 17.98
CA HIS A 753 -40.35 -8.75 16.81
C HIS A 753 -41.46 -8.42 15.79
N VAL A 754 -41.52 -7.17 15.34
CA VAL A 754 -42.59 -6.63 14.48
C VAL A 754 -42.87 -7.49 13.24
N LYS A 755 -41.82 -8.02 12.59
CA LYS A 755 -41.96 -8.83 11.36
C LYS A 755 -41.98 -10.33 11.61
N ARG A 756 -41.40 -10.80 12.71
CA ARG A 756 -41.10 -12.23 12.94
C ARG A 756 -42.00 -12.85 14.02
N GLY A 757 -42.82 -12.05 14.69
CA GLY A 757 -43.58 -12.48 15.86
C GLY A 757 -42.65 -12.74 17.04
N VAL A 758 -43.03 -13.67 17.91
CA VAL A 758 -42.29 -13.97 19.13
C VAL A 758 -41.05 -14.82 18.80
N VAL A 759 -39.87 -14.23 18.94
CA VAL A 759 -38.57 -14.87 18.79
C VAL A 759 -38.07 -15.37 20.15
N GLY A 760 -37.61 -16.63 20.18
CA GLY A 760 -37.09 -17.28 21.39
C GLY A 760 -35.63 -16.91 21.70
N PRO A 761 -35.21 -17.04 22.98
CA PRO A 761 -33.90 -16.59 23.46
C PRO A 761 -32.72 -17.27 22.77
N ALA A 762 -32.83 -18.55 22.40
CA ALA A 762 -31.79 -19.31 21.70
C ALA A 762 -31.33 -18.65 20.38
N VAL A 763 -32.18 -17.81 19.76
CA VAL A 763 -31.85 -17.14 18.49
C VAL A 763 -31.06 -15.85 18.71
N PHE A 764 -31.36 -15.09 19.76
CA PHE A 764 -30.84 -13.72 19.91
C PHE A 764 -29.95 -13.51 21.14
N VAL A 765 -30.02 -14.34 22.18
CA VAL A 765 -29.15 -14.24 23.37
C VAL A 765 -27.68 -14.43 23.00
N PRO A 766 -27.27 -15.41 22.18
CA PRO A 766 -25.86 -15.54 21.77
C PRO A 766 -25.32 -14.30 21.06
N ILE A 767 -26.18 -13.63 20.28
CA ILE A 767 -25.84 -12.38 19.57
C ILE A 767 -25.74 -11.22 20.57
N ALA A 768 -26.66 -11.17 21.55
CA ALA A 768 -26.63 -10.18 22.62
C ALA A 768 -25.34 -10.30 23.45
N GLU A 769 -24.89 -11.52 23.73
CA GLU A 769 -23.64 -11.76 24.47
C GLU A 769 -22.41 -11.33 23.69
N SER A 770 -22.27 -11.74 22.43
CA SER A 770 -21.10 -11.39 21.61
C SER A 770 -21.02 -9.89 21.29
N SER A 771 -22.16 -9.19 21.26
CA SER A 771 -22.24 -7.74 21.01
C SER A 771 -22.24 -6.88 22.27
N GLY A 772 -22.28 -7.49 23.46
CA GLY A 772 -22.42 -6.80 24.74
C GLY A 772 -23.83 -6.26 25.03
N LEU A 773 -24.79 -6.40 24.11
CA LEU A 773 -26.20 -6.03 24.30
C LEU A 773 -26.90 -6.86 25.38
N ILE A 774 -26.32 -7.97 25.82
CA ILE A 774 -26.85 -8.79 26.92
C ILE A 774 -26.89 -8.02 28.24
N ILE A 775 -26.00 -7.06 28.47
CA ILE A 775 -25.93 -6.27 29.71
C ILE A 775 -27.18 -5.38 29.86
N PRO A 776 -27.48 -4.45 28.92
CA PRO A 776 -28.68 -3.62 29.03
C PRO A 776 -29.97 -4.46 28.99
N LEU A 777 -29.97 -5.57 28.25
CA LEU A 777 -31.11 -6.48 28.20
C LEU A 777 -31.33 -7.21 29.52
N GLY A 778 -30.28 -7.72 30.14
CA GLY A 778 -30.30 -8.36 31.45
C GLY A 778 -30.75 -7.40 32.55
N ASN A 779 -30.32 -6.13 32.51
CA ASN A 779 -30.77 -5.11 33.45
C ASN A 779 -32.29 -4.83 33.32
N TRP A 780 -32.81 -4.83 32.08
CA TRP A 780 -34.26 -4.74 31.84
C TRP A 780 -35.01 -5.98 32.36
N VAL A 781 -34.46 -7.18 32.16
CA VAL A 781 -35.03 -8.45 32.67
C VAL A 781 -35.11 -8.45 34.19
N LEU A 782 -34.01 -8.15 34.89
CA LEU A 782 -33.95 -8.12 36.34
C LEU A 782 -34.93 -7.13 36.94
N ARG A 783 -35.01 -5.92 36.36
CA ARG A 783 -35.98 -4.90 36.77
C ARG A 783 -37.42 -5.37 36.59
N SER A 784 -37.74 -5.94 35.43
CA SER A 784 -39.10 -6.42 35.14
C SER A 784 -39.51 -7.58 36.06
N ALA A 785 -38.57 -8.48 36.35
CA ALA A 785 -38.77 -9.56 37.30
C ALA A 785 -38.99 -9.05 38.74
N CYS A 786 -38.24 -8.04 39.18
CA CYS A 786 -38.43 -7.44 40.50
C CYS A 786 -39.78 -6.70 40.61
N VAL A 787 -40.20 -5.98 39.57
CA VAL A 787 -41.56 -5.38 39.52
C VAL A 787 -42.62 -6.47 39.67
N GLN A 788 -42.48 -7.58 38.93
CA GLN A 788 -43.45 -8.69 39.03
C GLN A 788 -43.51 -9.33 40.42
N LEU A 789 -42.36 -9.49 41.09
CA LEU A 789 -42.30 -9.99 42.46
C LEU A 789 -42.97 -9.04 43.46
N ALA A 790 -42.79 -7.74 43.30
CA ALA A 790 -43.46 -6.73 44.13
C ALA A 790 -44.98 -6.78 43.92
N ASP A 791 -45.44 -6.93 42.67
CA ASP A 791 -46.87 -7.06 42.35
C ASP A 791 -47.49 -8.32 42.97
N TRP A 792 -46.76 -9.44 42.99
CA TRP A 792 -47.23 -10.67 43.64
C TRP A 792 -47.27 -10.58 45.18
N ALA A 793 -46.45 -9.74 45.79
CA ALA A 793 -46.40 -9.58 47.24
C ALA A 793 -47.72 -9.06 47.84
N ASP A 794 -48.47 -8.26 47.07
CA ASP A 794 -49.77 -7.71 47.50
C ASP A 794 -50.89 -8.76 47.57
N SER A 795 -50.70 -9.93 46.96
CA SER A 795 -51.69 -11.01 46.92
C SER A 795 -51.27 -12.19 47.81
N PRO A 796 -52.00 -12.52 48.89
CA PRO A 796 -51.64 -13.64 49.78
C PRO A 796 -51.48 -15.00 49.08
N ALA A 797 -52.23 -15.22 47.99
CA ALA A 797 -52.15 -16.44 47.18
C ALA A 797 -50.88 -16.51 46.30
N LEU A 798 -50.16 -15.39 46.09
CA LEU A 798 -49.00 -15.30 45.19
C LEU A 798 -47.73 -14.87 45.92
N ALA A 799 -47.84 -14.24 47.09
CA ALA A 799 -46.70 -13.71 47.86
C ALA A 799 -45.66 -14.75 48.31
N HIS A 800 -46.01 -16.04 48.25
CA HIS A 800 -45.08 -17.13 48.59
C HIS A 800 -44.25 -17.62 47.40
N LEU A 801 -44.59 -17.22 46.17
CA LEU A 801 -43.96 -17.70 44.95
C LEU A 801 -42.54 -17.17 44.81
N THR A 802 -41.64 -18.03 44.34
CA THR A 802 -40.29 -17.62 43.94
C THR A 802 -40.24 -17.35 42.43
N LEU A 803 -39.41 -16.39 42.02
CA LEU A 803 -39.14 -16.12 40.61
C LEU A 803 -37.66 -16.38 40.31
N ALA A 804 -37.40 -17.30 39.39
CA ALA A 804 -36.07 -17.62 38.90
C ALA A 804 -35.74 -16.78 37.65
N VAL A 805 -34.54 -16.19 37.58
CA VAL A 805 -34.10 -15.34 36.48
C VAL A 805 -32.70 -15.73 36.04
N ASN A 806 -32.54 -16.03 34.74
CA ASN A 806 -31.24 -16.31 34.13
C ASN A 806 -30.37 -15.05 34.04
N VAL A 807 -29.11 -15.17 34.46
CA VAL A 807 -28.12 -14.10 34.37
C VAL A 807 -26.92 -14.56 33.57
N SER A 808 -26.57 -13.80 32.52
CA SER A 808 -25.39 -14.08 31.69
C SER A 808 -24.09 -13.90 32.49
N ALA A 809 -23.08 -14.74 32.21
CA ALA A 809 -21.77 -14.64 32.84
C ALA A 809 -21.11 -13.27 32.61
N LEU A 810 -21.31 -12.67 31.42
CA LEU A 810 -20.80 -11.33 31.10
C LEU A 810 -21.39 -10.25 32.02
N GLN A 811 -22.69 -10.36 32.32
CA GLN A 811 -23.39 -9.41 33.19
C GLN A 811 -22.96 -9.60 34.65
N PHE A 812 -22.88 -10.83 35.15
CA PHE A 812 -22.50 -11.12 36.54
C PHE A 812 -21.07 -10.68 36.89
N ARG A 813 -20.17 -10.74 35.89
CA ARG A 813 -18.77 -10.32 36.04
C ARG A 813 -18.59 -8.81 36.16
N LEU A 814 -19.60 -8.00 35.85
CA LEU A 814 -19.49 -6.55 36.01
C LEU A 814 -19.16 -6.16 37.47
N PRO A 815 -18.20 -5.24 37.70
CA PRO A 815 -17.80 -4.85 39.06
C PRO A 815 -18.94 -4.29 39.91
N ASP A 816 -19.90 -3.63 39.28
CA ASP A 816 -21.02 -2.93 39.89
C ASP A 816 -22.32 -3.76 39.93
N PHE A 817 -22.30 -5.01 39.47
CA PHE A 817 -23.48 -5.88 39.39
C PHE A 817 -24.26 -5.96 40.72
N VAL A 818 -23.56 -6.18 41.83
CA VAL A 818 -24.18 -6.28 43.16
C VAL A 818 -24.88 -4.96 43.54
N ALA A 819 -24.22 -3.83 43.29
CA ALA A 819 -24.75 -2.51 43.61
C ALA A 819 -25.98 -2.18 42.76
N GLU A 820 -25.94 -2.49 41.45
CA GLU A 820 -27.08 -2.32 40.55
C GLU A 820 -28.28 -3.18 40.97
N MET A 821 -28.04 -4.45 41.31
CA MET A 821 -29.10 -5.37 41.70
C MET A 821 -29.82 -4.91 42.98
N LEU A 822 -29.06 -4.51 44.00
CA LEU A 822 -29.62 -4.00 45.24
C LEU A 822 -30.37 -2.68 45.03
N ALA A 823 -29.91 -1.83 44.11
CA ALA A 823 -30.61 -0.61 43.73
C ALA A 823 -31.96 -0.91 43.08
N VAL A 824 -32.02 -1.86 42.15
CA VAL A 824 -33.27 -2.29 41.49
C VAL A 824 -34.27 -2.86 42.49
N MET A 825 -33.81 -3.70 43.43
CA MET A 825 -34.69 -4.25 44.47
C MET A 825 -35.27 -3.16 45.37
N LYS A 826 -34.42 -2.21 45.79
CA LYS A 826 -34.86 -1.08 46.62
C LYS A 826 -35.85 -0.18 45.89
N GLU A 827 -35.65 0.03 44.59
CA GLU A 827 -36.53 0.85 43.77
C GLU A 827 -37.91 0.20 43.54
N THR A 828 -37.93 -1.12 43.32
CA THR A 828 -39.16 -1.86 43.01
C THR A 828 -39.92 -2.34 44.25
N GLY A 829 -39.24 -2.51 45.40
CA GLY A 829 -39.82 -3.05 46.61
C GLY A 829 -39.92 -4.58 46.65
N ALA A 830 -39.28 -5.28 45.71
CA ALA A 830 -39.27 -6.75 45.66
C ALA A 830 -38.63 -7.37 46.92
N ASP A 831 -39.23 -8.43 47.46
CA ASP A 831 -38.61 -9.23 48.54
C ASP A 831 -37.44 -10.06 47.97
N PRO A 832 -36.19 -9.82 48.42
CA PRO A 832 -35.04 -10.54 47.89
C PRO A 832 -35.12 -12.06 48.10
N HIS A 833 -35.80 -12.54 49.14
CA HIS A 833 -35.97 -13.97 49.46
C HIS A 833 -36.82 -14.71 48.43
N ARG A 834 -37.53 -13.98 47.57
CA ARG A 834 -38.36 -14.54 46.50
C ARG A 834 -37.66 -14.53 45.15
N LEU A 835 -36.52 -13.86 45.02
CA LEU A 835 -35.74 -13.89 43.79
C LEU A 835 -34.66 -14.97 43.85
N LYS A 836 -34.58 -15.75 42.77
CA LYS A 836 -33.51 -16.72 42.54
C LYS A 836 -32.77 -16.37 41.25
N LEU A 837 -31.46 -16.26 41.30
CA LEU A 837 -30.63 -16.06 40.11
C LEU A 837 -30.14 -17.41 39.61
N GLU A 838 -30.38 -17.69 38.32
CA GLU A 838 -29.87 -18.88 37.64
C GLU A 838 -28.60 -18.51 36.90
N LEU A 839 -27.53 -19.27 37.18
CA LEU A 839 -26.19 -19.06 36.64
C LEU A 839 -25.74 -20.34 35.95
N THR A 840 -25.15 -20.23 34.78
CA THR A 840 -24.59 -21.41 34.09
C THR A 840 -23.24 -21.81 34.66
N GLU A 841 -22.88 -23.07 34.44
CA GLU A 841 -21.60 -23.64 34.86
C GLU A 841 -20.38 -22.89 34.30
N THR A 842 -20.51 -22.29 33.11
CA THR A 842 -19.45 -21.55 32.41
C THR A 842 -18.98 -20.31 33.17
N LEU A 843 -19.77 -19.79 34.10
CA LEU A 843 -19.37 -18.69 34.98
C LEU A 843 -18.09 -19.03 35.77
N LEU A 844 -17.91 -20.31 36.10
CA LEU A 844 -16.84 -20.82 36.96
C LEU A 844 -15.48 -20.97 36.28
N ILE A 845 -15.36 -20.62 34.99
CA ILE A 845 -14.11 -20.78 34.23
C ILE A 845 -13.12 -19.64 34.55
N ASP A 846 -13.61 -18.40 34.72
CA ASP A 846 -12.75 -17.23 34.96
C ASP A 846 -13.15 -16.50 36.24
N ASN A 847 -12.16 -16.23 37.10
CA ASN A 847 -12.29 -15.40 38.31
C ASN A 847 -13.35 -15.89 39.34
N VAL A 848 -13.22 -17.15 39.76
CA VAL A 848 -14.14 -17.82 40.70
C VAL A 848 -14.22 -17.12 42.06
N GLU A 849 -13.13 -16.52 42.55
CA GLU A 849 -13.14 -15.82 43.85
C GLU A 849 -14.04 -14.58 43.83
N ASP A 850 -13.95 -13.73 42.79
CA ASP A 850 -14.86 -12.58 42.61
C ASP A 850 -16.32 -13.04 42.52
N THR A 851 -16.56 -14.15 41.84
CA THR A 851 -17.90 -14.74 41.72
C THR A 851 -18.46 -15.15 43.08
N ILE A 852 -17.66 -15.88 43.88
CA ILE A 852 -18.04 -16.29 45.24
C ILE A 852 -18.35 -15.07 46.10
N ASP A 853 -17.48 -14.05 46.08
CA ASP A 853 -17.64 -12.83 46.88
C ASP A 853 -18.92 -12.07 46.53
N LYS A 854 -19.26 -11.95 45.24
CA LYS A 854 -20.53 -11.33 44.80
C LYS A 854 -21.75 -12.15 45.22
N MET A 855 -21.69 -13.46 45.07
CA MET A 855 -22.79 -14.34 45.48
C MET A 855 -23.03 -14.26 46.99
N LEU A 856 -21.97 -14.23 47.80
CA LEU A 856 -22.09 -14.07 49.26
C LEU A 856 -22.76 -12.74 49.63
N GLN A 857 -22.33 -11.63 49.03
CA GLN A 857 -22.94 -10.31 49.27
C GLN A 857 -24.43 -10.28 48.94
N LEU A 858 -24.84 -10.89 47.81
CA LEU A 858 -26.24 -10.96 47.42
C LEU A 858 -27.04 -11.92 48.33
N LYS A 859 -26.43 -13.02 48.77
CA LYS A 859 -27.05 -13.97 49.70
C LYS A 859 -27.27 -13.39 51.09
N GLU A 860 -26.38 -12.52 51.57
CA GLU A 860 -26.59 -11.74 52.81
C GLU A 860 -27.88 -10.90 52.77
N HIS A 861 -28.33 -10.52 51.59
CA HIS A 861 -29.58 -9.78 51.38
C HIS A 861 -30.79 -10.68 51.14
N GLY A 862 -30.61 -12.01 51.08
CA GLY A 862 -31.68 -13.01 50.93
C GLY A 862 -31.84 -13.58 49.53
N ILE A 863 -31.04 -13.17 48.55
CA ILE A 863 -31.15 -13.63 47.15
C ILE A 863 -30.67 -15.09 47.05
N GLY A 864 -31.48 -15.94 46.43
CA GLY A 864 -31.14 -17.34 46.20
C GLY A 864 -30.37 -17.56 44.89
N PHE A 865 -29.62 -18.67 44.81
CA PHE A 865 -28.87 -19.06 43.62
C PHE A 865 -29.19 -20.49 43.16
N SER A 866 -29.43 -20.65 41.87
CA SER A 866 -29.50 -21.94 41.18
C SER A 866 -28.36 -22.08 40.18
N LEU A 867 -27.77 -23.26 40.10
CA LEU A 867 -26.82 -23.58 39.03
C LEU A 867 -27.57 -24.30 37.90
N ASP A 868 -27.56 -23.68 36.72
CA ASP A 868 -28.23 -24.15 35.50
C ASP A 868 -27.30 -24.92 34.56
N ASP A 869 -27.89 -25.70 33.65
CA ASP A 869 -27.22 -26.57 32.66
C ASP A 869 -26.17 -27.54 33.26
N PHE A 870 -26.35 -27.94 34.52
CA PHE A 870 -25.33 -28.68 35.26
C PHE A 870 -25.06 -30.06 34.65
N GLY A 871 -23.78 -30.34 34.36
CA GLY A 871 -23.32 -31.61 33.80
C GLY A 871 -23.04 -31.56 32.29
N THR A 872 -23.26 -30.42 31.64
CA THR A 872 -22.88 -30.17 30.23
C THR A 872 -21.46 -29.59 30.09
N GLY A 873 -20.84 -29.14 31.21
CA GLY A 873 -19.52 -28.50 31.24
C GLY A 873 -18.45 -29.18 32.12
N TYR A 874 -17.33 -28.46 32.36
CA TYR A 874 -16.20 -28.92 33.18
C TYR A 874 -16.27 -28.44 34.64
N SER A 875 -17.10 -29.08 35.47
CA SER A 875 -17.22 -28.71 36.88
C SER A 875 -16.12 -29.35 37.71
N SER A 876 -15.27 -28.52 38.32
CA SER A 876 -14.48 -28.98 39.46
C SER A 876 -15.37 -29.04 40.69
N LEU A 877 -15.65 -30.25 41.17
CA LEU A 877 -16.35 -30.52 42.44
C LEU A 877 -15.78 -29.71 43.63
N SER A 878 -14.51 -29.33 43.56
CA SER A 878 -13.85 -28.48 44.56
C SER A 878 -14.43 -27.07 44.66
N TYR A 879 -14.85 -26.47 43.54
CA TYR A 879 -15.49 -25.15 43.52
C TYR A 879 -16.97 -25.22 43.88
N LEU A 880 -17.67 -26.27 43.42
CA LEU A 880 -19.09 -26.44 43.72
C LEU A 880 -19.37 -26.43 45.23
N LYS A 881 -18.47 -27.01 46.03
CA LYS A 881 -18.56 -27.00 47.51
C LYS A 881 -18.44 -25.61 48.13
N ARG A 882 -17.78 -24.68 47.46
CA ARG A 882 -17.49 -23.32 47.96
C ARG A 882 -18.56 -22.31 47.57
N LEU A 883 -19.30 -22.57 46.49
CA LEU A 883 -20.34 -21.67 46.01
C LEU A 883 -21.55 -21.69 46.94
N PRO A 884 -22.11 -20.53 47.30
CA PRO A 884 -23.27 -20.45 48.18
C PRO A 884 -24.58 -20.72 47.42
N LEU A 885 -24.68 -21.88 46.75
CA LEU A 885 -25.86 -22.31 45.99
C LEU A 885 -27.01 -22.76 46.91
N ASP A 886 -28.23 -22.67 46.40
CA ASP A 886 -29.45 -23.19 47.07
C ASP A 886 -30.08 -24.34 46.27
N GLN A 887 -29.85 -24.36 44.95
CA GLN A 887 -30.46 -25.31 44.05
C GLN A 887 -29.52 -25.73 42.91
N LEU A 888 -29.64 -26.99 42.47
CA LEU A 888 -29.07 -27.51 41.23
C LEU A 888 -30.21 -27.85 40.26
N LYS A 889 -30.05 -27.44 39.01
CA LYS A 889 -31.01 -27.70 37.93
C LYS A 889 -30.43 -28.73 36.96
N ILE A 890 -31.16 -29.83 36.76
CA ILE A 890 -30.78 -30.90 35.84
C ILE A 890 -31.17 -30.47 34.43
N ASP A 891 -30.19 -30.40 33.53
CA ASP A 891 -30.40 -30.00 32.13
C ASP A 891 -31.40 -30.91 31.42
N ARG A 892 -32.24 -30.29 30.58
CA ARG A 892 -33.24 -30.97 29.76
C ARG A 892 -32.65 -32.09 28.89
N SER A 893 -31.40 -31.99 28.43
CA SER A 893 -30.74 -33.00 27.62
C SER A 893 -30.69 -34.36 28.33
N PHE A 894 -30.42 -34.37 29.63
CA PHE A 894 -30.37 -35.59 30.44
C PHE A 894 -31.75 -36.07 30.87
N VAL A 895 -32.76 -35.19 30.88
CA VAL A 895 -34.15 -35.54 31.23
C VAL A 895 -34.93 -36.10 30.05
N ARG A 896 -34.68 -35.57 28.83
CA ARG A 896 -35.42 -35.92 27.62
C ARG A 896 -35.37 -37.43 27.35
N ASP A 897 -34.17 -38.00 27.36
CA ASP A 897 -33.91 -39.39 26.98
C ASP A 897 -33.66 -40.31 28.19
N VAL A 898 -33.98 -39.85 29.42
CA VAL A 898 -33.69 -40.53 30.70
C VAL A 898 -34.27 -41.94 30.85
N LEU A 899 -35.33 -42.25 30.10
CA LEU A 899 -35.98 -43.58 30.12
C LEU A 899 -35.41 -44.53 29.05
N SER A 900 -34.70 -44.01 28.06
CA SER A 900 -34.21 -44.75 26.89
C SER A 900 -32.69 -44.86 26.83
N ASP A 901 -31.96 -43.86 27.32
CA ASP A 901 -30.49 -43.85 27.37
C ASP A 901 -29.99 -44.17 28.80
N PRO A 902 -29.32 -45.31 29.00
CA PRO A 902 -28.72 -45.66 30.29
C PRO A 902 -27.69 -44.64 30.80
N ASN A 903 -27.02 -43.91 29.90
CA ASN A 903 -26.03 -42.91 30.26
C ASN A 903 -26.70 -41.67 30.86
N ASP A 904 -27.72 -41.12 30.20
CA ASP A 904 -28.49 -39.97 30.71
C ASP A 904 -29.16 -40.32 32.05
N ALA A 905 -29.70 -41.53 32.19
CA ALA A 905 -30.22 -42.04 33.45
C ALA A 905 -29.16 -42.09 34.56
N SER A 906 -27.91 -42.42 34.21
CA SER A 906 -26.79 -42.46 35.16
C SER A 906 -26.32 -41.05 35.55
N ILE A 907 -26.30 -40.12 34.60
CA ILE A 907 -25.95 -38.71 34.84
C ILE A 907 -26.99 -38.07 35.76
N ALA A 908 -28.28 -38.21 35.44
CA ALA A 908 -29.37 -37.71 36.28
C ALA A 908 -29.29 -38.27 37.73
N ARG A 909 -29.05 -39.58 37.90
CA ARG A 909 -28.81 -40.20 39.21
C ARG A 909 -27.64 -39.57 39.98
N SER A 910 -26.55 -39.30 39.28
CA SER A 910 -25.33 -38.75 39.88
C SER A 910 -25.54 -37.31 40.33
N ILE A 911 -26.24 -36.49 39.53
CA ILE A 911 -26.57 -35.11 39.87
C ILE A 911 -27.49 -35.07 41.10
N VAL A 912 -28.51 -35.93 41.14
CA VAL A 912 -29.43 -36.00 42.29
C VAL A 912 -28.69 -36.41 43.57
N ALA A 913 -27.85 -37.44 43.50
CA ALA A 913 -27.05 -37.88 44.65
C ALA A 913 -26.07 -36.79 45.13
N LEU A 914 -25.47 -36.03 44.21
CA LEU A 914 -24.57 -34.94 44.53
C LEU A 914 -25.29 -33.77 45.21
N GLY A 915 -26.44 -33.34 44.68
CA GLY A 915 -27.25 -32.29 45.28
C GLY A 915 -27.67 -32.63 46.71
N GLN A 916 -28.12 -33.88 46.94
CA GLN A 916 -28.46 -34.37 48.28
C GLN A 916 -27.25 -34.37 49.23
N ALA A 917 -26.07 -34.80 48.75
CA ALA A 917 -24.84 -34.83 49.55
C ALA A 917 -24.35 -33.43 49.96
N LEU A 918 -24.62 -32.41 49.13
CA LEU A 918 -24.27 -31.01 49.39
C LEU A 918 -25.38 -30.24 50.12
N GLY A 919 -26.55 -30.85 50.36
CA GLY A 919 -27.69 -30.20 50.99
C GLY A 919 -28.38 -29.17 50.09
N LEU A 920 -28.27 -29.31 48.78
CA LEU A 920 -28.86 -28.43 47.78
C LEU A 920 -30.24 -28.94 47.35
N GLY A 921 -31.16 -28.02 47.05
CA GLY A 921 -32.40 -28.35 46.35
C GLY A 921 -32.10 -28.86 44.94
N ILE A 922 -32.93 -29.74 44.40
CA ILE A 922 -32.74 -30.27 43.05
C ILE A 922 -34.03 -30.07 42.27
N ILE A 923 -33.92 -29.53 41.05
CA ILE A 923 -35.04 -29.37 40.12
C ILE A 923 -34.67 -29.96 38.76
N ALA A 924 -35.59 -30.70 38.15
CA ALA A 924 -35.40 -31.22 36.79
C ALA A 924 -36.10 -30.34 35.76
N GLU A 925 -35.37 -29.88 34.74
CA GLU A 925 -35.95 -29.15 33.60
C GLU A 925 -36.39 -30.11 32.48
N GLY A 926 -37.40 -29.71 31.71
CA GLY A 926 -37.75 -30.39 30.47
C GLY A 926 -38.56 -31.66 30.70
N VAL A 927 -39.26 -31.75 31.83
CA VAL A 927 -40.18 -32.86 32.09
C VAL A 927 -41.41 -32.73 31.20
N GLU A 928 -41.55 -33.65 30.24
CA GLU A 928 -42.62 -33.62 29.23
C GLU A 928 -43.67 -34.72 29.46
N THR A 929 -43.34 -35.77 30.22
CA THR A 929 -44.20 -36.94 30.44
C THR A 929 -44.29 -37.35 31.92
N GLU A 930 -45.43 -37.94 32.31
CA GLU A 930 -45.61 -38.44 33.68
C GLU A 930 -44.61 -39.54 34.04
N SER A 931 -44.16 -40.33 33.07
CA SER A 931 -43.14 -41.36 33.26
C SER A 931 -41.77 -40.77 33.62
N GLN A 932 -41.36 -39.67 32.99
CA GLN A 932 -40.14 -38.95 33.36
C GLN A 932 -40.26 -38.40 34.79
N ARG A 933 -41.42 -37.81 35.14
CA ARG A 933 -41.70 -37.32 36.50
C ARG A 933 -41.59 -38.42 37.55
N ALA A 934 -42.23 -39.57 37.30
CA ALA A 934 -42.19 -40.71 38.21
C ALA A 934 -40.76 -41.22 38.43
N PHE A 935 -39.98 -41.34 37.35
CA PHE A 935 -38.57 -41.75 37.44
C PHE A 935 -37.73 -40.76 38.25
N LEU A 936 -37.88 -39.45 38.02
CA LEU A 936 -37.14 -38.42 38.77
C LEU A 936 -37.53 -38.40 40.25
N ALA A 937 -38.81 -38.59 40.57
CA ALA A 937 -39.29 -38.70 41.94
C ALA A 937 -38.71 -39.95 42.66
N GLU A 938 -38.59 -41.09 41.98
CA GLU A 938 -37.93 -42.28 42.52
C GLU A 938 -36.45 -42.05 42.88
N LEU A 939 -35.77 -41.15 42.17
CA LEU A 939 -34.41 -40.75 42.48
C LEU A 939 -34.32 -39.77 43.65
N GLY A 940 -35.44 -39.17 44.08
CA GLY A 940 -35.50 -38.13 45.10
C GLY A 940 -35.39 -36.71 44.54
N CYS A 941 -35.75 -36.50 43.26
CA CYS A 941 -35.95 -35.20 42.66
C CYS A 941 -37.46 -34.89 42.57
N ASP A 942 -38.00 -34.20 43.58
CA ASP A 942 -39.42 -33.90 43.66
C ASP A 942 -39.81 -32.59 42.96
N CYS A 943 -38.87 -31.66 42.76
CA CYS A 943 -39.16 -30.42 42.06
C CYS A 943 -38.97 -30.61 40.55
N CYS A 944 -39.97 -30.23 39.76
CA CYS A 944 -39.94 -30.39 38.31
C CYS A 944 -40.39 -29.11 37.60
N GLN A 945 -39.86 -28.93 36.40
CA GLN A 945 -40.27 -27.92 35.43
C GLN A 945 -40.33 -28.54 34.04
N GLY A 946 -41.32 -28.17 33.24
CA GLY A 946 -41.42 -28.65 31.87
C GLY A 946 -42.83 -28.57 31.29
N TYR A 947 -42.97 -29.00 30.03
CA TYR A 947 -44.22 -28.89 29.28
C TYR A 947 -45.35 -29.74 29.83
N LEU A 948 -45.05 -30.73 30.69
CA LEU A 948 -46.06 -31.48 31.42
C LEU A 948 -46.92 -30.56 32.32
N PHE A 949 -46.31 -29.54 32.92
CA PHE A 949 -46.97 -28.64 33.88
C PHE A 949 -47.41 -27.32 33.23
N GLY A 950 -46.73 -26.89 32.18
CA GLY A 950 -47.10 -25.70 31.44
C GLY A 950 -45.99 -25.26 30.50
N ARG A 951 -46.39 -24.71 29.35
CA ARG A 951 -45.45 -23.99 28.47
C ARG A 951 -45.22 -22.59 29.04
N PRO A 952 -44.08 -21.93 28.73
CA PRO A 952 -43.85 -20.54 29.08
C PRO A 952 -44.99 -19.64 28.58
N MET A 953 -45.66 -18.95 29.50
CA MET A 953 -46.89 -18.20 29.24
C MET A 953 -46.82 -16.76 29.78
N ASP A 954 -47.75 -15.90 29.41
CA ASP A 954 -47.83 -14.56 30.02
C ASP A 954 -48.28 -14.65 31.50
N VAL A 955 -47.98 -13.60 32.25
CA VAL A 955 -48.26 -13.55 33.70
C VAL A 955 -49.74 -13.78 34.02
N ASN A 956 -50.68 -13.23 33.24
CA ASN A 956 -52.11 -13.35 33.53
C ASN A 956 -52.59 -14.80 33.38
N MET A 957 -52.01 -15.56 32.44
CA MET A 957 -52.29 -16.98 32.30
C MET A 957 -51.76 -17.78 33.48
N LEU A 958 -50.53 -17.48 33.94
CA LEU A 958 -49.94 -18.13 35.11
C LEU A 958 -50.78 -17.87 36.38
N GLU A 959 -51.17 -16.63 36.62
CA GLU A 959 -51.99 -16.25 37.78
C GLU A 959 -53.35 -16.95 37.80
N ARG A 960 -53.99 -17.11 36.62
CA ARG A 960 -55.23 -17.90 36.50
C ARG A 960 -55.01 -19.38 36.75
N MET A 961 -53.90 -19.93 36.29
CA MET A 961 -53.52 -21.32 36.54
C MET A 961 -53.34 -21.56 38.05
N ILE A 962 -52.69 -20.63 38.74
CA ILE A 962 -52.50 -20.70 40.20
C ILE A 962 -53.84 -20.57 40.93
N ALA A 963 -54.69 -19.63 40.52
CA ALA A 963 -56.02 -19.42 41.14
C ALA A 963 -56.97 -20.62 40.96
N SER A 964 -56.72 -21.50 39.98
CA SER A 964 -57.52 -22.71 39.74
C SER A 964 -56.92 -23.98 40.35
N ALA A 965 -55.68 -23.92 40.86
CA ALA A 965 -55.03 -25.02 41.55
C ALA A 965 -55.53 -25.13 43.02
N PRO A 966 -55.58 -26.33 43.60
CA PRO A 966 -55.93 -26.49 45.01
C PRO A 966 -54.94 -25.73 45.90
N ALA A 967 -55.46 -24.94 46.85
CA ALA A 967 -54.64 -24.10 47.72
C ALA A 967 -53.59 -24.95 48.48
N PRO A 968 -52.35 -24.46 48.61
CA PRO A 968 -51.36 -25.10 49.48
C PRO A 968 -51.87 -25.06 50.92
N ALA A 969 -51.75 -26.19 51.63
CA ALA A 969 -52.24 -26.35 53.00
C ALA A 969 -51.35 -25.64 54.04
#